data_AF-A0A8K1C8P5-F1
#
_entry.id   AF-A0A8K1C8P5-F1
#
_cell.length_a   1.000
_cell.length_b   1.000
_cell.length_c   1.000
_cell.angle_alpha   90.00
_cell.angle_beta   90.00
_cell.angle_gamma   90.00
#
_symmetry.space_group_name_H-M   'P 1'
#
loop_
_entity.id
_entity.type
_entity.pdbx_description
1 polymer ?
#
loop_
_entity_poly.entity_id
_entity_poly.type
_entity_poly.pdbx_seq_one_letter_code
_entity_poly.pdbx_strand_id
1 'polypeptide(L)'
;MPLASTSSSKQSSKAQHKRKSGELHSASYLPSDGSQVLPPRDRAAQHQRMLHALTQRDGLLAELETALTDVTARVCLLEELRVVELTRFDQALQDANDKYTATIVALETAKAQVTRVDQSNRSMEMQLENTSLLPLDGARKASGTSPLLFPSAPRRLQRLILPFASFVAMSVIGVDFGNVDCVIGQAKRGGIDIILNENSNRKNPNLVCIQGKQRFIGEAAVSVARMHFRNTATDIKRLIGRKFKHPEVQKEIEQLAYKCVELPSGDVGIVLNYNDEQVTFTCEQIVAMVINKMKAIAAAANEGVSPAYAVLSCPGFYTDAQRRALLNSCKIAGLNCLRLLNEHTAVALAYGIYKSARNLFHESEPQHVMFIDMGHASYTVSIVAFVQGKLQVKSATFDRFLGGRDFDQALAEDVAKEFNAKYKIDPLKDPKSRIKLLSACEKAKKNLSPHGVTATYVNIECLADEKDYSGQVTLEHFEELIAPLLERLEDPIQRALKDAGIDKSQLTSIEIVGGATRVSSVKRRLADILGLDKEQQNYGLSTTLNADESVARGCALQCAILSPVFKVKEFQIADKVHLPVRVSWEDGNASMDTADDNDEDVNMETGNENTIVIFDRKDDYPKTKRITFRREKTFAIDAAYDEAAKAYLPPDYQLPLGKYTISGIPSGVEAPKIRVNVQQDINGLFSIASSQFMQEVKEEEKPADEEKEGEAKAEDKAAEPKKKRFRKVELKVDADVPGLTNTEVTAATEQEVAMAHQDRVIEETFNKRNELESFVYDMRNQVSDRLAEFISESERNTLEDQLTVVEDWLYSDEGFDSTKSVYQGKLDELRKLSSPVEFRLSESTERATATSELQSVLEDYKRMANSTEELYAHWTPEEREKLRKAATDAEAWLFEELSKQGNLKPTDTPVLTSAAIRSKIVGVRAVALPIVTKPKPAPKVEVPSAPEPKDGESKAEDKEADKMDLD
;
A
#
# COMPACT_ATOMS: atom_id res chain seq x y z
N MET A 1 -40.85 -42.43 -8.75
CA MET A 1 -42.18 -43.04 -9.04
C MET A 1 -42.81 -42.29 -10.21
N PRO A 2 -43.46 -42.95 -11.18
CA PRO A 2 -44.11 -42.30 -12.32
C PRO A 2 -45.65 -42.31 -12.25
N LEU A 3 -46.29 -41.31 -12.84
CA LEU A 3 -47.66 -41.26 -13.45
C LEU A 3 -47.62 -40.02 -14.39
N ALA A 4 -47.92 -40.05 -15.69
CA ALA A 4 -49.17 -40.41 -16.39
C ALA A 4 -50.28 -39.33 -16.25
N SER A 5 -51.04 -38.92 -17.29
CA SER A 5 -50.98 -39.24 -18.74
C SER A 5 -52.06 -38.46 -19.56
N THR A 6 -51.79 -38.16 -20.84
CA THR A 6 -52.75 -38.09 -22.00
C THR A 6 -53.93 -37.09 -21.98
N SER A 7 -54.43 -36.53 -23.12
CA SER A 7 -53.93 -36.48 -24.52
C SER A 7 -54.54 -35.22 -25.26
N SER A 8 -55.09 -35.13 -26.49
CA SER A 8 -55.66 -36.10 -27.46
C SER A 8 -55.55 -35.65 -28.95
N SER A 9 -56.60 -35.90 -29.75
CA SER A 9 -56.76 -35.73 -31.22
C SER A 9 -57.54 -34.45 -31.59
N LYS A 10 -57.30 -33.72 -32.69
CA LYS A 10 -57.10 -34.03 -34.14
C LYS A 10 -58.36 -34.43 -34.93
N GLN A 11 -58.69 -33.64 -35.97
CA GLN A 11 -59.19 -34.02 -37.31
C GLN A 11 -59.32 -32.75 -38.19
N SER A 12 -59.39 -32.76 -39.54
CA SER A 12 -58.65 -33.52 -40.59
C SER A 12 -59.09 -33.08 -42.01
N SER A 13 -58.32 -33.19 -43.11
CA SER A 13 -56.87 -33.08 -43.38
C SER A 13 -56.59 -33.32 -44.89
N LYS A 14 -55.52 -32.72 -45.46
CA LYS A 14 -54.92 -33.01 -46.81
C LYS A 14 -55.74 -32.46 -48.01
N ALA A 15 -55.21 -32.32 -49.23
CA ALA A 15 -53.91 -32.77 -49.79
C ALA A 15 -53.33 -31.83 -50.87
N GLN A 16 -51.99 -31.89 -51.04
CA GLN A 16 -51.21 -31.99 -52.29
C GLN A 16 -51.82 -31.41 -53.59
N HIS A 17 -51.13 -30.61 -54.41
CA HIS A 17 -49.73 -30.79 -54.89
C HIS A 17 -49.19 -29.43 -55.47
N LYS A 18 -48.01 -29.26 -56.13
CA LYS A 18 -47.10 -30.23 -56.77
C LYS A 18 -45.59 -30.02 -56.50
N ARG A 19 -44.77 -29.65 -57.50
CA ARG A 19 -43.29 -29.59 -57.52
C ARG A 19 -42.77 -28.82 -58.76
N LYS A 20 -41.56 -28.23 -58.64
CA LYS A 20 -40.56 -27.90 -59.69
C LYS A 20 -40.91 -26.79 -60.72
N SER A 21 -39.95 -26.09 -61.36
CA SER A 21 -38.57 -25.64 -61.03
C SER A 21 -38.00 -24.90 -62.27
N GLY A 22 -37.37 -23.72 -62.14
CA GLY A 22 -36.72 -23.06 -63.29
C GLY A 22 -36.03 -21.73 -62.96
N GLU A 23 -34.86 -21.55 -63.56
CA GLU A 23 -33.81 -20.53 -63.41
C GLU A 23 -34.16 -19.06 -63.75
N LEU A 24 -33.16 -18.17 -63.60
CA LEU A 24 -33.20 -16.74 -63.89
C LEU A 24 -33.13 -16.46 -65.41
N HIS A 25 -33.69 -15.34 -65.87
CA HIS A 25 -32.88 -14.23 -66.43
C HIS A 25 -33.68 -12.95 -66.81
N SER A 26 -33.03 -11.80 -66.57
CA SER A 26 -33.13 -10.49 -67.27
C SER A 26 -34.44 -9.97 -67.92
N ALA A 27 -34.93 -8.87 -67.33
CA ALA A 27 -35.11 -7.54 -67.96
C ALA A 27 -36.21 -7.26 -69.03
N SER A 28 -37.03 -6.25 -68.68
CA SER A 28 -37.42 -5.06 -69.48
C SER A 28 -38.78 -4.99 -70.23
N TYR A 29 -39.23 -3.74 -70.35
CA TYR A 29 -40.34 -3.17 -71.14
C TYR A 29 -41.82 -3.30 -70.69
N LEU A 30 -42.59 -2.31 -71.14
CA LEU A 30 -43.94 -1.91 -70.70
C LEU A 30 -45.06 -2.52 -71.57
N PRO A 31 -46.28 -2.63 -71.01
CA PRO A 31 -47.47 -2.03 -71.64
C PRO A 31 -48.25 -1.15 -70.62
N SER A 32 -48.76 0.06 -70.90
CA SER A 32 -49.56 0.60 -72.02
C SER A 32 -51.09 0.45 -71.86
N ASP A 33 -51.65 1.42 -71.12
CA ASP A 33 -52.95 2.12 -71.31
C ASP A 33 -54.29 1.34 -71.44
N GLY A 34 -55.35 1.95 -70.90
CA GLY A 34 -56.71 1.40 -70.82
C GLY A 34 -57.70 2.45 -70.32
N SER A 35 -57.93 3.50 -71.13
CA SER A 35 -58.60 4.72 -70.69
C SER A 35 -60.14 4.68 -70.73
N GLN A 36 -60.81 5.05 -69.63
CA GLN A 36 -62.20 5.53 -69.64
C GLN A 36 -62.24 7.07 -69.70
N VAL A 37 -63.19 7.63 -70.45
CA VAL A 37 -63.23 9.06 -70.82
C VAL A 37 -64.28 9.81 -69.99
N LEU A 38 -63.81 10.64 -69.04
CA LEU A 38 -64.63 11.66 -68.39
C LEU A 38 -64.77 12.94 -69.25
N PRO A 39 -65.86 13.74 -69.07
CA PRO A 39 -66.26 14.81 -69.99
C PRO A 39 -65.30 16.02 -70.08
N PRO A 40 -65.44 16.88 -71.10
CA PRO A 40 -64.43 17.92 -71.40
C PRO A 40 -64.26 19.03 -70.35
N ARG A 41 -65.27 19.34 -69.53
CA ARG A 41 -65.21 20.50 -68.61
C ARG A 41 -64.28 20.30 -67.42
N ASP A 42 -64.20 19.10 -66.86
CA ASP A 42 -63.36 18.85 -65.67
C ASP A 42 -61.88 18.74 -66.01
N ARG A 43 -61.54 18.26 -67.21
CA ARG A 43 -60.15 18.11 -67.67
C ARG A 43 -59.36 19.41 -67.62
N ALA A 44 -59.98 20.53 -68.00
CA ALA A 44 -59.34 21.84 -67.98
C ALA A 44 -58.98 22.27 -66.54
N ALA A 45 -59.92 22.16 -65.60
CA ALA A 45 -59.71 22.50 -64.20
C ALA A 45 -58.68 21.56 -63.53
N GLN A 46 -58.69 20.26 -63.88
CA GLN A 46 -57.74 19.29 -63.36
C GLN A 46 -56.31 19.53 -63.88
N HIS A 47 -56.17 19.83 -65.18
CA HIS A 47 -54.87 20.18 -65.78
C HIS A 47 -54.30 21.49 -65.22
N GLN A 48 -55.14 22.51 -65.00
CA GLN A 48 -54.72 23.79 -64.45
C GLN A 48 -54.30 23.68 -62.97
N ARG A 49 -54.95 22.81 -62.18
CA ARG A 49 -54.50 22.45 -60.82
C ARG A 49 -53.18 21.66 -60.84
N MET A 50 -53.02 20.74 -61.78
CA MET A 50 -51.77 19.95 -61.91
C MET A 50 -50.58 20.83 -62.29
N LEU A 51 -50.77 21.80 -63.19
CA LEU A 51 -49.76 22.82 -63.51
C LEU A 51 -49.37 23.63 -62.26
N HIS A 52 -50.33 24.15 -61.50
CA HIS A 52 -50.04 24.90 -60.27
C HIS A 52 -49.30 24.06 -59.21
N ALA A 53 -49.65 22.78 -59.08
CA ALA A 53 -48.96 21.85 -58.17
C ALA A 53 -47.51 21.58 -58.61
N LEU A 54 -47.25 21.47 -59.92
CA LEU A 54 -45.90 21.36 -60.47
C LEU A 54 -45.08 22.62 -60.21
N THR A 55 -45.62 23.82 -60.48
CA THR A 55 -44.91 25.08 -60.19
C THR A 55 -44.56 25.25 -58.71
N GLN A 56 -45.44 24.81 -57.79
CA GLN A 56 -45.13 24.81 -56.36
C GLN A 56 -44.07 23.77 -55.98
N ARG A 57 -44.13 22.56 -56.55
CA ARG A 57 -43.14 21.51 -56.31
C ARG A 57 -41.74 21.94 -56.80
N ASP A 58 -41.67 22.57 -57.96
CA ASP A 58 -40.41 22.97 -58.58
C ASP A 58 -39.80 24.19 -57.87
N GLY A 59 -40.64 25.08 -57.30
CA GLY A 59 -40.20 26.11 -56.35
C GLY A 59 -39.63 25.53 -55.05
N LEU A 60 -40.33 24.58 -54.43
CA LEU A 60 -39.86 23.88 -53.22
C LEU A 60 -38.56 23.08 -53.45
N LEU A 61 -38.36 22.54 -54.66
CA LEU A 61 -37.10 21.89 -55.04
C LEU A 61 -35.94 22.91 -55.12
N ALA A 62 -36.15 24.09 -55.70
CA ALA A 62 -35.13 25.14 -55.74
C ALA A 62 -34.78 25.68 -54.34
N GLU A 63 -35.76 25.79 -53.44
CA GLU A 63 -35.54 26.13 -52.02
C GLU A 63 -34.74 25.03 -51.30
N LEU A 64 -35.05 23.75 -51.55
CA LEU A 64 -34.31 22.60 -51.01
C LEU A 64 -32.87 22.51 -51.51
N GLU A 65 -32.62 22.72 -52.82
CA GLU A 65 -31.25 22.74 -53.37
C GLU A 65 -30.43 23.90 -52.80
N THR A 66 -31.05 25.07 -52.61
CA THR A 66 -30.42 26.23 -51.97
C THR A 66 -30.08 25.94 -50.50
N ALA A 67 -31.02 25.36 -49.74
CA ALA A 67 -30.81 24.99 -48.34
C ALA A 67 -29.75 23.88 -48.18
N LEU A 68 -29.74 22.87 -49.05
CA LEU A 68 -28.74 21.81 -49.05
C LEU A 68 -27.33 22.35 -49.35
N THR A 69 -27.23 23.37 -50.21
CA THR A 69 -25.97 24.06 -50.51
C THR A 69 -25.45 24.83 -49.30
N ASP A 70 -26.32 25.56 -48.58
CA ASP A 70 -25.95 26.26 -47.33
C ASP A 70 -25.54 25.28 -46.20
N VAL A 71 -26.27 24.18 -46.03
CA VAL A 71 -25.90 23.11 -45.08
C VAL A 71 -24.56 22.49 -45.45
N THR A 72 -24.31 22.20 -46.73
CA THR A 72 -23.02 21.63 -47.17
C THR A 72 -21.86 22.60 -46.91
N ALA A 73 -22.03 23.89 -47.23
CA ALA A 73 -21.04 24.92 -46.93
C ALA A 73 -20.75 25.03 -45.42
N ARG A 74 -21.79 24.95 -44.57
CA ARG A 74 -21.67 24.98 -43.10
C ARG A 74 -21.00 23.72 -42.54
N VAL A 75 -21.23 22.54 -43.12
CA VAL A 75 -20.52 21.31 -42.74
C VAL A 75 -19.03 21.41 -43.06
N CYS A 76 -18.64 21.88 -44.25
CA CYS A 76 -17.23 22.12 -44.57
C CYS A 76 -16.59 23.13 -43.60
N LEU A 77 -17.29 24.22 -43.26
CA LEU A 77 -16.81 25.23 -42.31
C LEU A 77 -16.66 24.66 -40.88
N LEU A 78 -17.54 23.73 -40.47
CA LEU A 78 -17.42 23.00 -39.20
C LEU A 78 -16.26 21.98 -39.21
N GLU A 79 -15.97 21.33 -40.35
CA GLU A 79 -14.80 20.45 -40.47
C GLU A 79 -13.49 21.25 -40.49
N GLU A 80 -13.43 22.41 -41.16
CA GLU A 80 -12.29 23.33 -41.09
C GLU A 80 -12.08 23.83 -39.64
N LEU A 81 -13.15 24.24 -38.95
CA LEU A 81 -13.07 24.63 -37.53
C LEU A 81 -12.60 23.47 -36.64
N ARG A 82 -13.10 22.25 -36.86
CA ARG A 82 -12.68 21.04 -36.13
C ARG A 82 -11.21 20.70 -36.38
N VAL A 83 -10.71 20.85 -37.61
CA VAL A 83 -9.29 20.70 -37.94
C VAL A 83 -8.45 21.79 -37.26
N VAL A 84 -8.93 23.04 -37.21
CA VAL A 84 -8.27 24.13 -36.48
C VAL A 84 -8.25 23.87 -34.96
N GLU A 85 -9.32 23.34 -34.37
CA GLU A 85 -9.33 22.98 -32.94
C GLU A 85 -8.45 21.77 -32.63
N LEU A 86 -8.44 20.73 -33.48
CA LEU A 86 -7.52 19.59 -33.34
C LEU A 86 -6.06 20.05 -33.48
N THR A 87 -5.74 20.89 -34.47
CA THR A 87 -4.39 21.45 -34.64
C THR A 87 -3.99 22.33 -33.45
N ARG A 88 -4.93 23.06 -32.84
CA ARG A 88 -4.69 23.80 -31.58
C ARG A 88 -4.52 22.88 -30.37
N PHE A 89 -5.20 21.74 -30.34
CA PHE A 89 -5.09 20.76 -29.27
C PHE A 89 -3.77 20.00 -29.34
N ASP A 90 -3.34 19.59 -30.54
CA ASP A 90 -2.03 19.00 -30.80
C ASP A 90 -0.91 20.01 -30.53
N GLN A 91 -1.07 21.27 -30.96
CA GLN A 91 -0.12 22.34 -30.61
C GLN A 91 -0.09 22.57 -29.09
N ALA A 92 -1.22 22.53 -28.38
CA ALA A 92 -1.27 22.66 -26.92
C ALA A 92 -0.64 21.47 -26.18
N LEU A 93 -0.81 20.25 -26.71
CA LEU A 93 -0.13 19.03 -26.25
C LEU A 93 1.38 19.13 -26.47
N GLN A 94 1.83 19.60 -27.64
CA GLN A 94 3.24 19.78 -27.94
C GLN A 94 3.85 20.91 -27.11
N ASP A 95 3.17 22.04 -26.97
CA ASP A 95 3.49 23.12 -26.03
C ASP A 95 3.60 22.64 -24.57
N ALA A 96 2.75 21.68 -24.16
CA ALA A 96 2.78 21.10 -22.82
C ALA A 96 3.94 20.09 -22.67
N ASN A 97 4.20 19.28 -23.69
CA ASN A 97 5.30 18.31 -23.72
C ASN A 97 6.68 19.00 -23.81
N ASP A 98 6.78 20.12 -24.54
CA ASP A 98 7.97 20.96 -24.59
C ASP A 98 8.19 21.68 -23.25
N LYS A 99 7.13 22.16 -22.58
CA LYS A 99 7.21 22.69 -21.19
C LYS A 99 7.58 21.60 -20.19
N TYR A 100 7.09 20.37 -20.34
CA TYR A 100 7.44 19.23 -19.51
C TYR A 100 8.91 18.82 -19.71
N THR A 101 9.36 18.73 -20.96
CA THR A 101 10.76 18.45 -21.34
C THR A 101 11.69 19.55 -20.85
N ALA A 102 11.34 20.83 -21.02
CA ALA A 102 12.08 21.96 -20.47
C ALA A 102 12.11 21.94 -18.93
N THR A 103 11.05 21.46 -18.27
CA THR A 103 11.03 21.27 -16.81
C THR A 103 11.94 20.13 -16.37
N ILE A 104 12.01 19.02 -17.11
CA ILE A 104 12.98 17.93 -16.87
C ILE A 104 14.41 18.44 -17.07
N VAL A 105 14.71 19.12 -18.18
CA VAL A 105 16.04 19.70 -18.45
C VAL A 105 16.41 20.75 -17.38
N ALA A 106 15.45 21.55 -16.90
CA ALA A 106 15.66 22.47 -15.78
C ALA A 106 15.92 21.73 -14.45
N LEU A 107 15.22 20.63 -14.18
CA LEU A 107 15.44 19.79 -12.99
C LEU A 107 16.79 19.05 -13.04
N GLU A 108 17.24 18.60 -14.21
CA GLU A 108 18.55 17.99 -14.41
C GLU A 108 19.67 19.03 -14.33
N THR A 109 19.45 20.23 -14.90
CA THR A 109 20.37 21.37 -14.73
C THR A 109 20.45 21.82 -13.28
N ALA A 110 19.32 21.84 -12.55
CA ALA A 110 19.27 22.15 -11.13
C ALA A 110 19.95 21.05 -10.29
N LYS A 111 19.75 19.77 -10.60
CA LYS A 111 20.51 18.66 -9.99
C LYS A 111 22.01 18.82 -10.24
N ALA A 112 22.43 19.10 -11.46
CA ALA A 112 23.84 19.32 -11.80
C ALA A 112 24.43 20.57 -11.11
N GLN A 113 23.64 21.64 -10.93
CA GLN A 113 24.02 22.79 -10.13
C GLN A 113 24.13 22.45 -8.65
N VAL A 114 23.18 21.70 -8.07
CA VAL A 114 23.27 21.22 -6.67
C VAL A 114 24.48 20.31 -6.48
N THR A 115 24.77 19.38 -7.40
CA THR A 115 25.97 18.54 -7.34
C THR A 115 27.26 19.37 -7.45
N ARG A 116 27.29 20.43 -8.29
CA ARG A 116 28.42 21.37 -8.34
C ARG A 116 28.54 22.22 -7.08
N VAL A 117 27.42 22.60 -6.45
CA VAL A 117 27.41 23.31 -5.17
C VAL A 117 27.89 22.39 -4.04
N ASP A 118 27.48 21.12 -4.00
CA ASP A 118 28.02 20.14 -3.04
C ASP A 118 29.53 19.89 -3.27
N GLN A 119 29.99 19.81 -4.53
CA GLN A 119 31.42 19.69 -4.85
C GLN A 119 32.20 20.97 -4.48
N SER A 120 31.62 22.15 -4.67
CA SER A 120 32.21 23.44 -4.29
C SER A 120 32.20 23.63 -2.77
N ASN A 121 31.14 23.20 -2.08
CA ASN A 121 31.02 23.23 -0.62
C ASN A 121 32.05 22.29 -0.01
N ARG A 122 32.16 21.04 -0.48
CA ARG A 122 33.23 20.10 -0.05
C ARG A 122 34.64 20.63 -0.34
N SER A 123 34.80 21.42 -1.40
CA SER A 123 36.08 22.10 -1.69
C SER A 123 36.34 23.29 -0.75
N MET A 124 35.31 24.06 -0.39
CA MET A 124 35.40 25.11 0.63
C MET A 124 35.59 24.55 2.04
N GLU A 125 34.95 23.43 2.37
CA GLU A 125 35.16 22.69 3.63
C GLU A 125 36.61 22.21 3.72
N MET A 126 37.14 21.57 2.66
CA MET A 126 38.57 21.24 2.57
C MET A 126 39.50 22.47 2.65
N GLN A 127 39.08 23.67 2.20
CA GLN A 127 39.87 24.89 2.37
C GLN A 127 39.77 25.46 3.80
N LEU A 128 38.60 25.40 4.43
CA LEU A 128 38.37 25.85 5.81
C LEU A 128 39.09 24.95 6.83
N GLU A 129 39.04 23.63 6.65
CA GLU A 129 39.80 22.65 7.45
C GLU A 129 41.32 22.84 7.34
N ASN A 130 41.82 23.35 6.20
CA ASN A 130 43.23 23.67 6.01
C ASN A 130 43.66 25.03 6.60
N THR A 131 42.74 25.86 7.10
CA THR A 131 43.04 27.26 7.51
C THR A 131 42.83 27.53 9.01
N SER A 132 42.48 26.53 9.83
CA SER A 132 42.25 26.67 11.28
C SER A 132 43.44 26.25 12.16
N LEU A 133 44.51 27.04 12.16
CA LEU A 133 45.56 26.99 13.17
C LEU A 133 45.77 28.36 13.84
N LEU A 134 45.12 28.57 15.00
CA LEU A 134 45.58 29.42 16.12
C LEU A 134 44.61 29.22 17.32
N PRO A 135 45.10 29.03 18.56
CA PRO A 135 44.24 28.81 19.72
C PRO A 135 44.04 30.09 20.56
N LEU A 136 42.86 30.24 21.19
CA LEU A 136 42.68 31.10 22.36
C LEU A 136 41.74 30.49 23.38
N ASP A 137 42.20 30.55 24.63
CA ASP A 137 41.48 30.19 25.85
C ASP A 137 40.61 31.38 26.35
N GLY A 138 39.66 31.14 27.26
CA GLY A 138 39.23 32.20 28.19
C GLY A 138 37.72 32.49 28.40
N ALA A 139 37.28 32.15 29.61
CA ALA A 139 36.44 32.98 30.50
C ALA A 139 34.94 33.30 30.20
N ARG A 140 34.11 32.69 31.04
CA ARG A 140 33.05 33.31 31.91
C ARG A 140 31.77 33.93 31.30
N LYS A 141 30.65 33.37 31.79
CA LYS A 141 29.36 33.99 32.16
C LYS A 141 29.32 35.54 32.21
N ALA A 142 28.28 36.16 31.64
CA ALA A 142 27.17 36.81 32.39
C ALA A 142 26.17 37.57 31.50
N SER A 143 24.90 37.61 31.92
CA SER A 143 23.85 38.60 31.56
C SER A 143 23.45 38.79 30.08
N GLY A 144 22.23 39.28 29.85
CA GLY A 144 21.75 39.65 28.51
C GLY A 144 20.77 40.82 28.55
N THR A 145 20.34 41.29 27.37
CA THR A 145 19.34 42.35 27.19
C THR A 145 18.62 42.21 25.85
N SER A 146 17.45 42.86 25.73
CA SER A 146 16.53 42.77 24.58
C SER A 146 16.95 43.61 23.36
N PRO A 147 16.37 43.37 22.15
CA PRO A 147 16.96 43.78 20.87
C PRO A 147 16.54 45.18 20.37
N LEU A 148 17.20 45.64 19.31
CA LEU A 148 16.82 46.82 18.51
C LEU A 148 16.24 46.41 17.14
N LEU A 149 15.31 47.23 16.64
CA LEU A 149 14.55 47.01 15.40
C LEU A 149 15.25 47.65 14.18
N PHE A 150 14.85 47.23 12.96
CA PHE A 150 14.30 48.07 11.87
C PHE A 150 14.20 47.23 10.56
N PRO A 151 13.37 47.60 9.57
CA PRO A 151 11.92 47.78 9.62
C PRO A 151 11.15 46.81 8.69
N SER A 152 9.82 46.84 8.73
CA SER A 152 8.93 45.97 7.94
C SER A 152 8.48 46.56 6.60
N ALA A 153 8.28 45.71 5.59
CA ALA A 153 7.50 45.97 4.37
C ALA A 153 6.44 44.86 4.16
N PRO A 154 5.32 45.10 3.42
CA PRO A 154 4.03 44.55 3.83
C PRO A 154 3.61 43.20 3.24
N ARG A 155 2.85 42.43 4.03
CA ARG A 155 2.12 41.21 3.59
C ARG A 155 0.80 41.56 2.89
N ARG A 156 0.77 41.56 1.56
CA ARG A 156 -0.42 41.30 0.71
C ARG A 156 0.06 40.89 -0.69
N LEU A 157 -0.79 40.20 -1.47
CA LEU A 157 -0.50 39.67 -2.84
C LEU A 157 0.50 38.51 -2.95
N GLN A 158 0.46 37.53 -2.04
CA GLN A 158 0.85 36.14 -2.33
C GLN A 158 -0.21 35.16 -1.84
N ARG A 159 -1.36 35.12 -2.53
CA ARG A 159 -2.44 34.15 -2.26
C ARG A 159 -3.29 33.83 -3.50
N LEU A 160 -2.63 33.67 -4.65
CA LEU A 160 -3.18 33.02 -5.84
C LEU A 160 -2.01 32.42 -6.63
N ILE A 161 -2.26 31.32 -7.35
CA ILE A 161 -1.29 30.61 -8.21
C ILE A 161 -0.03 30.13 -7.46
N LEU A 162 -0.21 29.19 -6.54
CA LEU A 162 0.71 28.05 -6.45
C LEU A 162 0.08 26.91 -7.25
N PRO A 163 0.79 26.26 -8.20
CA PRO A 163 0.31 25.01 -8.77
C PRO A 163 0.27 23.92 -7.69
N PHE A 164 -0.61 22.92 -7.86
CA PHE A 164 -0.61 21.72 -7.02
C PHE A 164 0.66 20.90 -7.30
N ALA A 165 1.75 21.27 -6.64
CA ALA A 165 2.87 20.38 -6.41
C ALA A 165 2.36 19.26 -5.50
N SER A 166 1.96 18.14 -6.11
CA SER A 166 1.50 16.96 -5.37
C SER A 166 2.64 16.50 -4.46
N PHE A 167 2.46 16.70 -3.16
CA PHE A 167 3.23 15.96 -2.16
C PHE A 167 2.81 14.50 -2.30
N VAL A 168 3.54 13.74 -3.11
CA VAL A 168 3.36 12.29 -3.23
C VAL A 168 3.48 11.72 -1.83
N ALA A 169 2.35 11.27 -1.28
CA ALA A 169 2.20 10.98 0.14
C ALA A 169 2.93 9.67 0.46
N MET A 170 4.25 9.75 0.66
CA MET A 170 5.13 8.60 0.85
C MET A 170 4.69 7.76 2.05
N SER A 171 3.95 6.68 1.73
CA SER A 171 3.44 5.73 2.68
C SER A 171 4.57 4.88 3.26
N VAL A 172 4.48 4.60 4.55
CA VAL A 172 5.40 3.72 5.28
C VAL A 172 4.61 2.71 6.10
N ILE A 173 5.06 1.45 6.08
CA ILE A 173 4.31 0.33 6.68
C ILE A 173 5.17 -0.52 7.62
N GLY A 174 4.50 -1.12 8.59
CA GLY A 174 4.99 -2.29 9.29
C GLY A 174 4.26 -3.53 8.79
N VAL A 175 4.98 -4.60 8.49
CA VAL A 175 4.38 -5.89 8.15
C VAL A 175 4.77 -6.89 9.21
N ASP A 176 3.79 -7.42 9.94
CA ASP A 176 3.98 -8.71 10.59
C ASP A 176 3.92 -9.80 9.53
N PHE A 177 5.07 -10.43 9.25
CA PHE A 177 5.17 -11.58 8.35
C PHE A 177 4.90 -12.87 9.15
N GLY A 178 3.68 -13.04 9.66
CA GLY A 178 3.29 -14.22 10.43
C GLY A 178 3.23 -15.51 9.58
N ASN A 179 3.17 -16.66 10.24
CA ASN A 179 3.35 -17.97 9.56
C ASN A 179 2.14 -18.40 8.71
N VAL A 180 0.93 -18.01 9.09
CA VAL A 180 -0.35 -18.34 8.40
C VAL A 180 -1.07 -17.08 7.95
N ASP A 181 -0.95 -16.00 8.73
CA ASP A 181 -1.48 -14.67 8.42
C ASP A 181 -0.35 -13.65 8.48
N CYS A 182 -0.37 -12.68 7.57
CA CYS A 182 0.37 -11.43 7.68
C CYS A 182 -0.58 -10.29 8.10
N VAL A 183 -0.07 -9.31 8.84
CA VAL A 183 -0.84 -8.12 9.27
C VAL A 183 -0.06 -6.86 8.92
N ILE A 184 -0.72 -5.87 8.31
CA ILE A 184 -0.07 -4.64 7.84
C ILE A 184 -0.54 -3.46 8.70
N GLY A 185 0.40 -2.76 9.33
CA GLY A 185 0.19 -1.48 9.97
C GLY A 185 0.69 -0.33 9.10
N GLN A 186 -0.01 0.79 9.05
CA GLN A 186 0.39 2.00 8.33
C GLN A 186 0.54 3.18 9.29
N ALA A 187 1.62 3.94 9.17
CA ALA A 187 1.77 5.19 9.91
C ALA A 187 0.97 6.33 9.23
N LYS A 188 0.06 6.96 9.97
CA LYS A 188 -0.72 8.13 9.51
C LYS A 188 -0.64 9.26 10.53
N ARG A 189 -1.21 10.42 10.19
CA ARG A 189 -1.28 11.57 11.11
C ARG A 189 -2.10 11.21 12.35
N GLY A 190 -1.43 11.07 13.49
CA GLY A 190 -2.05 10.79 14.79
C GLY A 190 -1.89 9.36 15.31
N GLY A 191 -1.39 8.40 14.52
CA GLY A 191 -1.22 7.03 15.01
C GLY A 191 -0.87 5.99 13.94
N ILE A 192 -1.13 4.73 14.29
CA ILE A 192 -0.99 3.57 13.40
C ILE A 192 -2.37 2.98 13.13
N ASP A 193 -2.75 2.91 11.86
CA ASP A 193 -3.90 2.13 11.39
C ASP A 193 -3.45 0.70 11.08
N ILE A 194 -4.36 -0.27 11.16
CA ILE A 194 -4.18 -1.59 10.54
C ILE A 194 -4.97 -1.61 9.25
N ILE A 195 -4.30 -2.00 8.16
CA ILE A 195 -4.86 -2.03 6.81
C ILE A 195 -5.82 -3.22 6.67
N LEU A 196 -6.90 -3.02 5.91
CA LEU A 196 -7.82 -4.08 5.51
C LEU A 196 -7.49 -4.55 4.08
N ASN A 197 -7.69 -5.84 3.80
CA ASN A 197 -7.59 -6.37 2.45
C ASN A 197 -8.89 -6.18 1.64
N GLU A 198 -8.91 -6.67 0.40
CA GLU A 198 -10.06 -6.65 -0.50
C GLU A 198 -11.37 -7.19 0.12
N ASN A 199 -11.30 -8.18 1.03
CA ASN A 199 -12.43 -8.76 1.73
C ASN A 199 -12.73 -8.07 3.09
N SER A 200 -12.17 -6.88 3.33
CA SER A 200 -12.20 -6.16 4.61
C SER A 200 -11.56 -6.89 5.80
N ASN A 201 -10.78 -7.94 5.58
CA ASN A 201 -10.06 -8.66 6.63
C ASN A 201 -8.80 -7.91 7.08
N ARG A 202 -8.51 -7.93 8.39
CA ARG A 202 -7.28 -7.36 8.99
C ARG A 202 -6.07 -8.30 8.91
N LYS A 203 -6.33 -9.57 8.55
CA LYS A 203 -5.35 -10.64 8.40
C LYS A 203 -5.29 -11.04 6.93
N ASN A 204 -4.08 -11.29 6.46
CA ASN A 204 -3.78 -11.51 5.05
C ASN A 204 -3.10 -12.88 4.93
N PRO A 205 -3.77 -13.92 4.40
CA PRO A 205 -3.21 -15.27 4.42
C PRO A 205 -1.81 -15.36 3.78
N ASN A 206 -0.88 -16.09 4.42
CA ASN A 206 0.49 -16.25 3.96
C ASN A 206 0.61 -17.51 3.08
N LEU A 207 0.02 -17.46 1.90
CA LEU A 207 0.12 -18.50 0.88
C LEU A 207 0.10 -17.95 -0.56
N VAL A 208 0.69 -18.74 -1.45
CA VAL A 208 0.68 -18.54 -2.90
C VAL A 208 0.13 -19.81 -3.56
N CYS A 209 -1.00 -19.72 -4.25
CA CYS A 209 -1.55 -20.80 -5.07
C CYS A 209 -1.36 -20.45 -6.56
N ILE A 210 -0.81 -21.36 -7.35
CA ILE A 210 -0.67 -21.17 -8.79
C ILE A 210 -1.73 -22.00 -9.53
N GLN A 211 -2.36 -21.42 -10.55
CA GLN A 211 -3.31 -22.11 -11.43
C GLN A 211 -3.06 -21.68 -12.89
N GLY A 212 -2.54 -22.59 -13.70
CA GLY A 212 -2.16 -22.30 -15.09
C GLY A 212 -1.16 -21.14 -15.16
N LYS A 213 -1.59 -20.03 -15.75
CA LYS A 213 -0.80 -18.82 -16.00
C LYS A 213 -0.90 -17.73 -14.92
N GLN A 214 -1.76 -17.90 -13.91
CA GLN A 214 -2.03 -16.90 -12.88
C GLN A 214 -1.62 -17.38 -11.48
N ARG A 215 -1.14 -16.44 -10.67
CA ARG A 215 -0.82 -16.63 -9.25
C ARG A 215 -1.90 -15.97 -8.40
N PHE A 216 -2.47 -16.75 -7.50
CA PHE A 216 -3.41 -16.30 -6.48
C PHE A 216 -2.64 -16.17 -5.17
N ILE A 217 -2.67 -14.99 -4.54
CA ILE A 217 -1.84 -14.68 -3.38
C ILE A 217 -2.72 -14.14 -2.25
N GLY A 218 -2.57 -14.70 -1.05
CA GLY A 218 -3.34 -14.31 0.12
C GLY A 218 -4.81 -14.70 0.05
N GLU A 219 -5.71 -13.76 0.28
CA GLU A 219 -7.16 -13.98 0.36
C GLU A 219 -7.70 -14.69 -0.90
N ALA A 220 -7.31 -14.20 -2.09
CA ALA A 220 -7.66 -14.79 -3.38
C ALA A 220 -7.17 -16.24 -3.56
N ALA A 221 -6.15 -16.68 -2.80
CA ALA A 221 -5.64 -18.05 -2.85
C ALA A 221 -6.49 -19.04 -2.02
N VAL A 222 -7.22 -18.57 -0.99
CA VAL A 222 -7.88 -19.44 0.00
C VAL A 222 -8.97 -20.34 -0.63
N SER A 223 -9.70 -19.81 -1.61
CA SER A 223 -10.76 -20.53 -2.33
C SER A 223 -10.21 -21.64 -3.23
N VAL A 224 -9.13 -21.37 -3.96
CA VAL A 224 -8.51 -22.28 -4.95
C VAL A 224 -7.52 -23.28 -4.34
N ALA A 225 -6.86 -22.92 -3.24
CA ALA A 225 -5.81 -23.72 -2.59
C ALA A 225 -6.26 -25.15 -2.20
N ARG A 226 -7.54 -25.33 -1.86
CA ARG A 226 -8.10 -26.67 -1.51
C ARG A 226 -8.19 -27.61 -2.70
N MET A 227 -8.28 -27.08 -3.91
CA MET A 227 -8.29 -27.85 -5.16
C MET A 227 -6.86 -28.03 -5.69
N HIS A 228 -6.08 -26.95 -5.71
CA HIS A 228 -4.69 -26.92 -6.18
C HIS A 228 -3.67 -27.07 -5.05
N PHE A 229 -3.93 -27.96 -4.09
CA PHE A 229 -3.15 -28.10 -2.84
C PHE A 229 -1.68 -28.50 -3.06
N ARG A 230 -1.37 -29.25 -4.14
CA ARG A 230 0.02 -29.56 -4.55
C ARG A 230 0.74 -28.39 -5.20
N ASN A 231 -0.02 -27.36 -5.60
CA ASN A 231 0.44 -26.14 -6.25
C ASN A 231 0.23 -24.89 -5.37
N THR A 232 0.04 -25.11 -4.07
CA THR A 232 -0.12 -24.06 -3.06
C THR A 232 1.07 -24.08 -2.10
N ALA A 233 1.90 -23.06 -2.14
CA ALA A 233 2.99 -22.87 -1.22
C ALA A 233 2.49 -22.21 0.08
N THR A 234 2.71 -22.88 1.21
CA THR A 234 2.35 -22.46 2.59
C THR A 234 3.55 -22.62 3.53
N ASP A 235 3.50 -22.01 4.72
CA ASP A 235 4.49 -22.20 5.80
C ASP A 235 5.95 -21.85 5.42
N ILE A 236 6.16 -21.02 4.39
CA ILE A 236 7.50 -20.69 3.84
C ILE A 236 8.43 -20.07 4.88
N LYS A 237 7.86 -19.42 5.90
CA LYS A 237 8.55 -18.95 7.12
C LYS A 237 9.30 -20.05 7.87
N ARG A 238 8.91 -21.32 7.73
CA ARG A 238 9.58 -22.50 8.30
C ARG A 238 10.77 -23.00 7.46
N LEU A 239 10.88 -22.57 6.20
CA LEU A 239 11.85 -23.07 5.21
C LEU A 239 12.91 -22.03 4.81
N ILE A 240 12.53 -20.74 4.73
CA ILE A 240 13.38 -19.67 4.21
C ILE A 240 14.74 -19.57 4.93
N GLY A 241 15.83 -19.52 4.15
CA GLY A 241 17.21 -19.44 4.63
C GLY A 241 17.72 -20.68 5.39
N ARG A 242 17.14 -21.87 5.17
CA ARG A 242 17.56 -23.14 5.79
C ARG A 242 18.02 -24.14 4.73
N LYS A 243 19.02 -24.96 5.07
CA LYS A 243 19.55 -26.02 4.20
C LYS A 243 18.59 -27.20 4.11
N PHE A 244 18.34 -27.69 2.89
CA PHE A 244 17.35 -28.74 2.60
C PHE A 244 17.58 -30.02 3.43
N LYS A 245 18.82 -30.53 3.45
CA LYS A 245 19.17 -31.79 4.15
C LYS A 245 19.05 -31.74 5.68
N HIS A 246 18.79 -30.59 6.28
CA HIS A 246 18.76 -30.45 7.73
C HIS A 246 17.58 -31.22 8.37
N PRO A 247 17.76 -32.00 9.46
CA PRO A 247 16.68 -32.85 10.00
C PRO A 247 15.41 -32.09 10.40
N GLU A 248 15.55 -30.92 11.02
CA GLU A 248 14.40 -30.03 11.34
C GLU A 248 13.78 -29.32 10.11
N VAL A 249 14.33 -29.49 8.90
CA VAL A 249 13.74 -29.00 7.64
C VAL A 249 12.96 -30.13 6.99
N GLN A 250 13.52 -31.34 6.95
CA GLN A 250 12.81 -32.53 6.46
C GLN A 250 11.50 -32.78 7.24
N LYS A 251 11.51 -32.63 8.57
CA LYS A 251 10.30 -32.72 9.41
C LYS A 251 9.22 -31.68 9.11
N GLU A 252 9.59 -30.50 8.60
CA GLU A 252 8.60 -29.52 8.12
C GLU A 252 8.08 -29.95 6.74
N ILE A 253 8.98 -30.39 5.84
CA ILE A 253 8.64 -30.87 4.48
C ILE A 253 7.68 -32.07 4.51
N GLU A 254 7.82 -32.99 5.46
CA GLU A 254 6.92 -34.14 5.67
C GLU A 254 5.45 -33.72 5.90
N GLN A 255 5.22 -32.55 6.50
CA GLN A 255 3.87 -32.03 6.77
C GLN A 255 3.24 -31.35 5.55
N LEU A 256 4.05 -30.83 4.63
CA LEU A 256 3.63 -30.05 3.46
C LEU A 256 3.01 -30.92 2.36
N ALA A 257 2.31 -30.27 1.43
CA ALA A 257 1.54 -30.92 0.36
C ALA A 257 2.08 -30.63 -1.06
N TYR A 258 2.93 -29.62 -1.19
CA TYR A 258 3.70 -29.28 -2.39
C TYR A 258 5.11 -29.90 -2.33
N LYS A 259 5.80 -29.98 -3.47
CA LYS A 259 7.11 -30.63 -3.58
C LYS A 259 8.24 -29.65 -3.24
N CYS A 260 9.11 -30.05 -2.30
CA CYS A 260 10.38 -29.39 -2.05
C CYS A 260 11.55 -30.17 -2.68
N VAL A 261 12.64 -29.47 -3.01
CA VAL A 261 13.89 -30.02 -3.57
C VAL A 261 15.11 -29.31 -2.97
N GLU A 262 16.29 -29.90 -3.13
CA GLU A 262 17.56 -29.24 -2.82
C GLU A 262 18.02 -28.37 -4.01
N LEU A 263 18.33 -27.11 -3.74
CA LEU A 263 18.95 -26.20 -4.72
C LEU A 263 20.47 -26.43 -4.82
N PRO A 264 21.16 -25.95 -5.87
CA PRO A 264 22.62 -26.03 -5.98
C PRO A 264 23.39 -25.41 -4.80
N SER A 265 22.79 -24.45 -4.08
CA SER A 265 23.32 -23.84 -2.86
C SER A 265 23.13 -24.69 -1.59
N GLY A 266 22.44 -25.83 -1.70
CA GLY A 266 21.99 -26.67 -0.57
C GLY A 266 20.75 -26.15 0.16
N ASP A 267 20.16 -25.03 -0.27
CA ASP A 267 18.94 -24.46 0.31
C ASP A 267 17.66 -25.14 -0.22
N VAL A 268 16.51 -24.84 0.40
CA VAL A 268 15.22 -25.39 -0.02
C VAL A 268 14.70 -24.67 -1.28
N GLY A 269 14.45 -25.45 -2.33
CA GLY A 269 13.68 -25.06 -3.52
C GLY A 269 12.26 -25.62 -3.47
N ILE A 270 11.32 -24.89 -4.06
CA ILE A 270 9.87 -25.17 -4.04
C ILE A 270 9.42 -25.38 -5.49
N VAL A 271 8.89 -26.57 -5.79
CA VAL A 271 8.46 -26.93 -7.15
C VAL A 271 6.95 -26.72 -7.29
N LEU A 272 6.57 -25.83 -8.21
CA LEU A 272 5.19 -25.51 -8.57
C LEU A 272 5.01 -25.62 -10.09
N ASN A 273 3.82 -25.99 -10.53
CA ASN A 273 3.45 -25.95 -11.94
C ASN A 273 2.98 -24.53 -12.30
N TYR A 274 3.69 -23.85 -13.20
CA TYR A 274 3.33 -22.52 -13.72
C TYR A 274 3.42 -22.55 -15.25
N ASN A 275 2.39 -22.03 -15.93
CA ASN A 275 2.21 -22.18 -17.39
C ASN A 275 2.36 -23.65 -17.84
N ASP A 276 1.79 -24.57 -17.05
CA ASP A 276 1.84 -26.04 -17.21
C ASP A 276 3.24 -26.70 -17.15
N GLU A 277 4.30 -25.92 -16.85
CA GLU A 277 5.68 -26.40 -16.65
C GLU A 277 6.05 -26.47 -15.16
N GLN A 278 6.89 -27.43 -14.76
CA GLN A 278 7.44 -27.51 -13.39
C GLN A 278 8.54 -26.46 -13.20
N VAL A 279 8.20 -25.35 -12.56
CA VAL A 279 9.15 -24.29 -12.17
C VAL A 279 9.62 -24.53 -10.73
N THR A 280 10.94 -24.41 -10.50
CA THR A 280 11.51 -24.43 -9.15
C THR A 280 11.81 -23.00 -8.70
N PHE A 281 11.11 -22.55 -7.68
CA PHE A 281 11.31 -21.25 -7.05
C PHE A 281 12.18 -21.39 -5.79
N THR A 282 12.90 -20.33 -5.44
CA THR A 282 13.53 -20.20 -4.12
C THR A 282 12.49 -19.83 -3.06
N CYS A 283 12.78 -20.08 -1.78
CA CYS A 283 11.94 -19.58 -0.69
C CYS A 283 11.80 -18.05 -0.73
N GLU A 284 12.88 -17.34 -1.06
CA GLU A 284 12.93 -15.89 -1.18
C GLU A 284 11.98 -15.37 -2.27
N GLN A 285 11.88 -16.07 -3.41
CA GLN A 285 10.93 -15.72 -4.46
C GLN A 285 9.49 -15.86 -3.97
N ILE A 286 9.10 -17.00 -3.38
CA ILE A 286 7.73 -17.19 -2.89
C ILE A 286 7.37 -16.17 -1.79
N VAL A 287 8.30 -15.84 -0.88
CA VAL A 287 8.09 -14.79 0.12
C VAL A 287 7.99 -13.40 -0.53
N ALA A 288 8.75 -13.13 -1.58
CA ALA A 288 8.63 -11.88 -2.34
C ALA A 288 7.24 -11.71 -2.98
N MET A 289 6.62 -12.79 -3.50
CA MET A 289 5.24 -12.74 -4.02
C MET A 289 4.25 -12.27 -2.94
N VAL A 290 4.37 -12.81 -1.72
CA VAL A 290 3.54 -12.41 -0.58
C VAL A 290 3.81 -10.96 -0.17
N ILE A 291 5.08 -10.54 -0.09
CA ILE A 291 5.45 -9.14 0.20
C ILE A 291 4.90 -8.18 -0.86
N ASN A 292 4.92 -8.57 -2.14
CA ASN A 292 4.39 -7.79 -3.25
C ASN A 292 2.86 -7.63 -3.14
N LYS A 293 2.13 -8.70 -2.75
CA LYS A 293 0.69 -8.61 -2.42
C LYS A 293 0.42 -7.73 -1.19
N MET A 294 1.25 -7.78 -0.14
CA MET A 294 1.10 -6.89 1.03
C MET A 294 1.31 -5.41 0.62
N LYS A 295 2.30 -5.14 -0.21
CA LYS A 295 2.58 -3.82 -0.82
C LYS A 295 1.42 -3.34 -1.69
N ALA A 296 0.79 -4.22 -2.47
CA ALA A 296 -0.40 -3.89 -3.27
C ALA A 296 -1.63 -3.54 -2.40
N ILE A 297 -1.90 -4.33 -1.35
CA ILE A 297 -2.97 -4.03 -0.37
C ILE A 297 -2.72 -2.69 0.32
N ALA A 298 -1.49 -2.42 0.73
CA ALA A 298 -1.10 -1.15 1.32
C ALA A 298 -1.21 0.05 0.35
N ALA A 299 -1.01 -0.17 -0.95
CA ALA A 299 -1.22 0.85 -1.98
C ALA A 299 -2.71 1.14 -2.20
N ALA A 300 -3.54 0.09 -2.31
CA ALA A 300 -4.99 0.23 -2.50
C ALA A 300 -5.67 0.99 -1.36
N ALA A 301 -5.29 0.70 -0.11
CA ALA A 301 -5.78 1.41 1.07
C ALA A 301 -5.21 2.84 1.25
N ASN A 302 -4.37 3.30 0.32
CA ASN A 302 -3.70 4.60 0.35
C ASN A 302 -3.74 5.27 -1.03
N GLU A 303 -4.93 5.28 -1.66
CA GLU A 303 -5.22 6.00 -2.91
C GLU A 303 -4.31 5.59 -4.10
N GLY A 304 -3.85 4.34 -4.11
CA GLY A 304 -2.93 3.79 -5.11
C GLY A 304 -1.45 4.11 -4.88
N VAL A 305 -1.11 4.92 -3.88
CA VAL A 305 0.28 5.31 -3.58
C VAL A 305 0.98 4.19 -2.83
N SER A 306 1.79 3.41 -3.55
CA SER A 306 2.63 2.33 -3.00
C SER A 306 3.49 2.81 -1.82
N PRO A 307 3.65 1.99 -0.76
CA PRO A 307 4.63 2.26 0.27
C PRO A 307 6.05 2.29 -0.32
N ALA A 308 6.85 3.27 0.11
CA ALA A 308 8.24 3.41 -0.29
C ALA A 308 9.20 2.69 0.68
N TYR A 309 8.81 2.62 1.95
CA TYR A 309 9.61 2.04 3.03
C TYR A 309 8.77 1.09 3.89
N ALA A 310 9.41 0.03 4.38
CA ALA A 310 8.79 -0.90 5.32
C ALA A 310 9.74 -1.34 6.44
N VAL A 311 9.16 -1.84 7.52
CA VAL A 311 9.81 -2.68 8.53
C VAL A 311 9.06 -4.00 8.57
N LEU A 312 9.79 -5.12 8.52
CA LEU A 312 9.21 -6.47 8.56
C LEU A 312 9.52 -7.14 9.90
N SER A 313 8.57 -7.91 10.41
CA SER A 313 8.80 -8.79 11.56
C SER A 313 9.62 -10.02 11.19
N CYS A 314 10.37 -10.54 12.16
CA CYS A 314 10.98 -11.86 12.09
C CYS A 314 11.10 -12.50 13.49
N PRO A 315 11.11 -13.84 13.60
CA PRO A 315 11.30 -14.51 14.87
C PRO A 315 12.68 -14.18 15.46
N GLY A 316 12.76 -13.92 16.77
CA GLY A 316 14.02 -13.56 17.42
C GLY A 316 15.16 -14.57 17.13
N PHE A 317 14.82 -15.86 17.13
CA PHE A 317 15.74 -16.97 16.84
C PHE A 317 16.19 -17.10 15.38
N TYR A 318 15.74 -16.24 14.45
CA TYR A 318 16.23 -16.28 13.06
C TYR A 318 17.73 -16.05 12.98
N THR A 319 18.40 -16.97 12.30
CA THR A 319 19.83 -16.87 11.99
C THR A 319 20.11 -15.81 10.93
N ASP A 320 21.39 -15.44 10.80
CA ASP A 320 21.90 -14.43 9.87
C ASP A 320 21.51 -14.76 8.41
N ALA A 321 21.66 -16.02 7.99
CA ALA A 321 21.22 -16.51 6.67
C ALA A 321 19.70 -16.31 6.43
N GLN A 322 18.86 -16.57 7.43
CA GLN A 322 17.40 -16.38 7.32
C GLN A 322 17.01 -14.90 7.27
N ARG A 323 17.75 -14.04 7.97
CA ARG A 323 17.59 -12.58 7.90
C ARG A 323 18.05 -12.03 6.54
N ARG A 324 19.15 -12.53 5.96
CA ARG A 324 19.57 -12.20 4.58
C ARG A 324 18.54 -12.63 3.54
N ALA A 325 18.03 -13.86 3.64
CA ALA A 325 16.99 -14.38 2.76
C ALA A 325 15.70 -13.53 2.79
N LEU A 326 15.23 -13.14 3.99
CA LEU A 326 14.06 -12.27 4.12
C LEU A 326 14.32 -10.85 3.57
N LEU A 327 15.50 -10.25 3.79
CA LEU A 327 15.87 -8.98 3.14
C LEU A 327 15.97 -9.10 1.62
N ASN A 328 16.48 -10.21 1.08
CA ASN A 328 16.50 -10.46 -0.36
C ASN A 328 15.08 -10.60 -0.92
N SER A 329 14.14 -11.19 -0.16
CA SER A 329 12.71 -11.23 -0.51
C SER A 329 12.12 -9.82 -0.64
N CYS A 330 12.48 -8.90 0.27
CA CYS A 330 12.08 -7.49 0.17
C CYS A 330 12.64 -6.80 -1.08
N LYS A 331 13.91 -7.07 -1.45
CA LYS A 331 14.52 -6.55 -2.69
C LYS A 331 13.77 -7.04 -3.93
N ILE A 332 13.46 -8.34 -4.00
CA ILE A 332 12.73 -8.97 -5.12
C ILE A 332 11.33 -8.36 -5.27
N ALA A 333 10.62 -8.10 -4.16
CA ALA A 333 9.32 -7.42 -4.16
C ALA A 333 9.41 -5.89 -4.45
N GLY A 334 10.62 -5.35 -4.64
CA GLY A 334 10.86 -3.92 -4.81
C GLY A 334 10.37 -3.08 -3.62
N LEU A 335 10.65 -3.52 -2.39
CA LEU A 335 10.23 -2.86 -1.15
C LEU A 335 11.47 -2.55 -0.29
N ASN A 336 11.70 -1.28 0.05
CA ASN A 336 12.85 -0.89 0.86
C ASN A 336 12.61 -1.21 2.34
N CYS A 337 13.18 -2.33 2.81
CA CYS A 337 13.11 -2.75 4.20
C CYS A 337 14.16 -2.00 5.04
N LEU A 338 13.71 -0.98 5.79
CA LEU A 338 14.56 -0.17 6.67
C LEU A 338 15.09 -0.95 7.89
N ARG A 339 14.36 -1.98 8.33
CA ARG A 339 14.75 -2.87 9.43
C ARG A 339 13.98 -4.20 9.38
N LEU A 340 14.67 -5.32 9.63
CA LEU A 340 14.07 -6.53 10.20
C LEU A 340 14.00 -6.39 11.72
N LEU A 341 12.78 -6.37 12.25
CA LEU A 341 12.52 -6.21 13.69
C LEU A 341 12.15 -7.56 14.29
N ASN A 342 12.72 -7.89 15.46
CA ASN A 342 12.32 -9.08 16.20
C ASN A 342 10.85 -8.95 16.64
N GLU A 343 10.04 -9.99 16.45
CA GLU A 343 8.60 -10.01 16.80
C GLU A 343 8.34 -9.54 18.23
N HIS A 344 9.08 -10.09 19.20
CA HIS A 344 8.98 -9.70 20.61
C HIS A 344 9.35 -8.22 20.86
N THR A 345 10.34 -7.69 20.14
CA THR A 345 10.74 -6.27 20.22
C THR A 345 9.69 -5.36 19.57
N ALA A 346 8.99 -5.83 18.53
CA ALA A 346 7.87 -5.12 17.95
C ALA A 346 6.68 -5.03 18.92
N VAL A 347 6.31 -6.15 19.58
CA VAL A 347 5.31 -6.19 20.65
C VAL A 347 5.68 -5.24 21.79
N ALA A 348 6.94 -5.28 22.23
CA ALA A 348 7.47 -4.41 23.27
C ALA A 348 7.46 -2.92 22.88
N LEU A 349 7.73 -2.57 21.61
CA LEU A 349 7.64 -1.21 21.10
C LEU A 349 6.19 -0.70 21.05
N ALA A 350 5.26 -1.55 20.59
CA ALA A 350 3.83 -1.24 20.56
C ALA A 350 3.26 -1.00 21.97
N TYR A 351 3.75 -1.73 22.98
CA TYR A 351 3.47 -1.46 24.39
C TYR A 351 4.12 -0.16 24.89
N GLY A 352 5.43 -0.04 24.68
CA GLY A 352 6.27 0.97 25.31
C GLY A 352 5.98 2.40 24.85
N ILE A 353 5.84 2.62 23.54
CA ILE A 353 5.77 4.00 23.02
C ILE A 353 4.50 4.73 23.46
N TYR A 354 3.35 4.03 23.53
CA TYR A 354 2.09 4.65 23.98
C TYR A 354 2.07 4.90 25.49
N LYS A 355 2.67 4.01 26.31
CA LYS A 355 2.81 4.24 27.76
C LYS A 355 3.80 5.37 28.05
N SER A 356 4.91 5.48 27.31
CA SER A 356 5.85 6.60 27.42
C SER A 356 5.31 7.92 26.85
N ALA A 357 4.46 7.90 25.81
CA ALA A 357 3.76 9.10 25.33
C ALA A 357 2.80 9.67 26.38
N ARG A 358 2.32 8.84 27.30
CA ARG A 358 1.48 9.19 28.46
C ARG A 358 2.25 9.37 29.78
N ASN A 359 3.59 9.32 29.74
CA ASN A 359 4.46 9.42 30.91
C ASN A 359 4.15 8.41 32.04
N LEU A 360 3.78 7.18 31.67
CA LEU A 360 3.42 6.10 32.61
C LEU A 360 4.62 5.24 33.07
N PHE A 361 5.82 5.51 32.56
CA PHE A 361 7.07 4.92 33.03
C PHE A 361 7.84 5.95 33.84
N HIS A 362 8.62 5.45 34.81
CA HIS A 362 9.54 6.27 35.58
C HIS A 362 10.77 6.66 34.73
N GLU A 363 11.44 7.77 35.08
CA GLU A 363 12.56 8.32 34.30
C GLU A 363 13.83 7.46 34.40
N SER A 364 14.09 6.82 35.56
CA SER A 364 15.31 6.06 35.84
C SER A 364 15.07 4.60 36.24
N GLU A 365 14.21 4.37 37.23
CA GLU A 365 13.83 3.02 37.69
C GLU A 365 13.11 2.20 36.60
N PRO A 366 13.62 1.00 36.24
CA PRO A 366 13.05 0.18 35.17
C PRO A 366 11.82 -0.60 35.63
N GLN A 367 10.71 -0.48 34.89
CA GLN A 367 9.60 -1.42 34.99
C GLN A 367 9.88 -2.65 34.12
N HIS A 368 9.80 -3.84 34.70
CA HIS A 368 10.05 -5.10 33.98
C HIS A 368 8.73 -5.73 33.53
N VAL A 369 8.58 -5.97 32.24
CA VAL A 369 7.39 -6.61 31.65
C VAL A 369 7.81 -7.87 30.92
N MET A 370 7.09 -8.97 31.17
CA MET A 370 7.22 -10.20 30.39
C MET A 370 6.20 -10.17 29.24
N PHE A 371 6.65 -10.40 28.02
CA PHE A 371 5.79 -10.64 26.86
C PHE A 371 5.84 -12.11 26.48
N ILE A 372 4.67 -12.72 26.36
CA ILE A 372 4.49 -14.13 26.00
C ILE A 372 3.70 -14.19 24.69
N ASP A 373 4.37 -14.60 23.62
CA ASP A 373 3.78 -14.76 22.29
C ASP A 373 3.68 -16.25 21.94
N MET A 374 2.49 -16.71 21.57
CA MET A 374 2.29 -18.05 21.03
C MET A 374 1.52 -17.97 19.71
N GLY A 375 2.25 -18.06 18.60
CA GLY A 375 1.71 -18.00 17.24
C GLY A 375 1.24 -19.36 16.72
N HIS A 376 1.24 -19.53 15.40
CA HIS A 376 0.89 -20.80 14.76
C HIS A 376 1.93 -21.92 15.01
N ALA A 377 3.22 -21.59 14.98
CA ALA A 377 4.30 -22.59 14.92
C ALA A 377 5.49 -22.32 15.88
N SER A 378 5.37 -21.34 16.77
CA SER A 378 6.46 -20.89 17.64
C SER A 378 5.95 -20.18 18.89
N TYR A 379 6.68 -20.39 19.98
CA TYR A 379 6.42 -19.84 21.31
C TYR A 379 7.63 -19.02 21.75
N THR A 380 7.39 -17.76 22.15
CA THR A 380 8.43 -16.80 22.54
C THR A 380 8.10 -16.20 23.90
N VAL A 381 9.08 -16.21 24.80
CA VAL A 381 9.03 -15.46 26.07
C VAL A 381 10.17 -14.46 26.10
N SER A 382 9.85 -13.19 26.28
CA SER A 382 10.84 -12.11 26.44
C SER A 382 10.57 -11.30 27.69
N ILE A 383 11.63 -10.74 28.27
CA ILE A 383 11.56 -9.80 29.39
C ILE A 383 12.20 -8.49 28.93
N VAL A 384 11.48 -7.39 29.09
CA VAL A 384 11.89 -6.07 28.64
C VAL A 384 11.82 -5.10 29.82
N ALA A 385 12.86 -4.29 29.97
CA ALA A 385 12.86 -3.16 30.90
C ALA A 385 12.42 -1.89 30.17
N PHE A 386 11.47 -1.16 30.75
CA PHE A 386 11.01 0.12 30.27
C PHE A 386 11.35 1.24 31.26
N VAL A 387 11.85 2.34 30.71
CA VAL A 387 11.91 3.65 31.36
C VAL A 387 11.31 4.68 30.40
N GLN A 388 11.14 5.93 30.84
CA GLN A 388 10.64 6.98 29.97
C GLN A 388 11.51 7.13 28.70
N GLY A 389 10.88 7.08 27.53
CA GLY A 389 11.54 7.21 26.23
C GLY A 389 12.41 6.03 25.79
N LYS A 390 12.41 4.88 26.50
CA LYS A 390 13.32 3.77 26.18
C LYS A 390 12.78 2.39 26.55
N LEU A 391 13.02 1.42 25.66
CA LEU A 391 12.97 -0.01 25.98
C LEU A 391 14.36 -0.64 25.85
N GLN A 392 14.65 -1.61 26.72
CA GLN A 392 15.78 -2.53 26.56
C GLN A 392 15.31 -3.96 26.79
N VAL A 393 15.47 -4.82 25.78
CA VAL A 393 15.30 -6.26 25.92
C VAL A 393 16.36 -6.76 26.93
N LYS A 394 15.93 -7.50 27.95
CA LYS A 394 16.84 -8.13 28.94
C LYS A 394 17.09 -9.59 28.56
N SER A 395 16.05 -10.28 28.11
CA SER A 395 16.13 -11.63 27.56
C SER A 395 15.03 -11.86 26.52
N ALA A 396 15.31 -12.75 25.56
CA ALA A 396 14.27 -13.42 24.78
C ALA A 396 14.67 -14.89 24.61
N THR A 397 13.68 -15.77 24.69
CA THR A 397 13.83 -17.22 24.71
C THR A 397 12.65 -17.85 23.98
N PHE A 398 12.84 -19.08 23.49
CA PHE A 398 11.98 -19.64 22.46
C PHE A 398 11.81 -21.15 22.66
N ASP A 399 10.63 -21.64 22.27
CA ASP A 399 10.47 -22.97 21.67
C ASP A 399 10.11 -22.78 20.19
N ARG A 400 10.95 -23.33 19.30
CA ARG A 400 10.87 -23.14 17.85
C ARG A 400 9.83 -24.02 17.18
N PHE A 401 9.25 -25.00 17.89
CA PHE A 401 8.31 -26.00 17.37
C PHE A 401 7.14 -26.22 18.35
N LEU A 402 6.57 -25.12 18.85
CA LEU A 402 5.44 -25.13 19.79
C LEU A 402 4.53 -23.94 19.47
N GLY A 403 3.33 -24.20 18.96
CA GLY A 403 2.35 -23.19 18.61
C GLY A 403 0.97 -23.80 18.42
N GLY A 404 0.05 -22.99 17.88
CA GLY A 404 -1.32 -23.41 17.61
C GLY A 404 -1.45 -24.67 16.77
N ARG A 405 -0.53 -24.92 15.82
CA ARG A 405 -0.55 -26.07 14.91
C ARG A 405 -0.29 -27.40 15.60
N ASP A 406 0.53 -27.39 16.65
CA ASP A 406 0.95 -28.62 17.32
C ASP A 406 -0.20 -29.18 18.18
N PHE A 407 -1.08 -28.29 18.68
CA PHE A 407 -2.39 -28.66 19.24
C PHE A 407 -3.36 -29.22 18.19
N ASP A 408 -3.36 -28.69 16.96
CA ASP A 408 -4.21 -29.18 15.87
C ASP A 408 -3.75 -30.57 15.40
N GLN A 409 -2.43 -30.78 15.32
CA GLN A 409 -1.80 -32.04 14.99
C GLN A 409 -2.11 -33.11 16.05
N ALA A 410 -2.01 -32.79 17.36
CA ALA A 410 -2.35 -33.72 18.43
C ALA A 410 -3.81 -34.21 18.35
N LEU A 411 -4.75 -33.29 18.08
CA LEU A 411 -6.16 -33.65 17.88
C LEU A 411 -6.41 -34.38 16.55
N ALA A 412 -5.68 -34.03 15.49
CA ALA A 412 -5.77 -34.70 14.20
C ALA A 412 -5.24 -36.14 14.25
N GLU A 413 -4.16 -36.40 14.99
CA GLU A 413 -3.65 -37.75 15.22
C GLU A 413 -4.64 -38.63 15.99
N ASP A 414 -5.40 -38.06 16.90
CA ASP A 414 -6.42 -38.78 17.65
C ASP A 414 -7.63 -39.14 16.77
N VAL A 415 -8.20 -38.16 16.07
CA VAL A 415 -9.27 -38.37 15.07
C VAL A 415 -8.83 -39.33 13.96
N ALA A 416 -7.55 -39.30 13.55
CA ALA A 416 -6.99 -40.25 12.58
C ALA A 416 -6.91 -41.68 13.13
N LYS A 417 -6.59 -41.87 14.42
CA LYS A 417 -6.63 -43.20 15.07
C LYS A 417 -8.06 -43.76 15.08
N GLU A 418 -9.06 -42.96 15.44
CA GLU A 418 -10.47 -43.38 15.41
C GLU A 418 -10.95 -43.75 14.00
N PHE A 419 -10.70 -42.85 13.03
CA PHE A 419 -11.12 -43.06 11.64
C PHE A 419 -10.43 -44.28 11.02
N ASN A 420 -9.14 -44.49 11.29
CA ASN A 420 -8.41 -45.68 10.89
C ASN A 420 -8.89 -46.95 11.63
N ALA A 421 -9.21 -46.87 12.92
CA ALA A 421 -9.80 -47.99 13.65
C ALA A 421 -11.13 -48.44 13.04
N LYS A 422 -11.97 -47.48 12.61
CA LYS A 422 -13.30 -47.70 12.02
C LYS A 422 -13.25 -48.15 10.55
N TYR A 423 -12.46 -47.49 9.70
CA TYR A 423 -12.49 -47.67 8.24
C TYR A 423 -11.21 -48.28 7.63
N LYS A 424 -10.14 -48.50 8.42
CA LYS A 424 -8.82 -49.00 7.99
C LYS A 424 -8.08 -48.11 7.00
N ILE A 425 -8.41 -46.81 6.99
CA ILE A 425 -7.80 -45.77 6.18
C ILE A 425 -7.17 -44.73 7.12
N ASP A 426 -5.94 -44.31 6.82
CA ASP A 426 -5.22 -43.29 7.60
C ASP A 426 -5.26 -41.93 6.87
N PRO A 427 -6.06 -40.96 7.36
CA PRO A 427 -6.28 -39.70 6.67
C PRO A 427 -5.09 -38.73 6.76
N LEU A 428 -4.05 -39.02 7.56
CA LEU A 428 -2.85 -38.18 7.61
C LEU A 428 -1.87 -38.50 6.46
N LYS A 429 -1.98 -39.70 5.86
CA LYS A 429 -1.09 -40.14 4.77
C LYS A 429 -1.40 -39.48 3.43
N ASP A 430 -2.67 -39.24 3.10
CA ASP A 430 -3.02 -38.42 1.93
C ASP A 430 -2.99 -36.92 2.29
N PRO A 431 -2.28 -36.06 1.54
CA PRO A 431 -2.20 -34.63 1.87
C PRO A 431 -3.54 -33.88 1.79
N LYS A 432 -4.50 -34.28 0.93
CA LYS A 432 -5.81 -33.64 0.80
C LYS A 432 -6.70 -33.98 2.01
N SER A 433 -6.69 -35.25 2.44
CA SER A 433 -7.30 -35.70 3.68
C SER A 433 -6.67 -35.03 4.91
N ARG A 434 -5.34 -34.91 4.97
CA ARG A 434 -4.61 -34.23 6.05
C ARG A 434 -5.00 -32.75 6.17
N ILE A 435 -5.07 -32.03 5.04
CA ILE A 435 -5.50 -30.62 5.00
C ILE A 435 -6.96 -30.46 5.46
N LYS A 436 -7.87 -31.35 5.02
CA LYS A 436 -9.26 -31.37 5.52
C LYS A 436 -9.31 -31.55 7.04
N LEU A 437 -8.55 -32.52 7.55
CA LEU A 437 -8.54 -32.90 8.96
C LEU A 437 -7.99 -31.79 9.85
N LEU A 438 -6.79 -31.27 9.57
CA LEU A 438 -6.19 -30.17 10.32
C LEU A 438 -7.09 -28.92 10.33
N SER A 439 -7.74 -28.59 9.19
CA SER A 439 -8.68 -27.47 9.10
C SER A 439 -9.97 -27.68 9.92
N ALA A 440 -10.34 -28.92 10.27
CA ALA A 440 -11.45 -29.22 11.17
C ALA A 440 -11.02 -29.25 12.63
N CYS A 441 -9.84 -29.83 12.93
CA CYS A 441 -9.24 -29.83 14.27
C CYS A 441 -8.95 -28.39 14.75
N GLU A 442 -8.48 -27.50 13.87
CA GLU A 442 -8.25 -26.08 14.19
C GLU A 442 -9.54 -25.35 14.56
N LYS A 443 -10.66 -25.67 13.88
CA LYS A 443 -11.98 -25.17 14.26
C LYS A 443 -12.45 -25.74 15.60
N ALA A 444 -12.22 -27.01 15.88
CA ALA A 444 -12.57 -27.62 17.16
C ALA A 444 -11.76 -27.01 18.32
N LYS A 445 -10.45 -26.84 18.18
CA LYS A 445 -9.59 -26.11 19.13
C LYS A 445 -10.11 -24.69 19.38
N LYS A 446 -10.45 -23.95 18.31
CA LYS A 446 -11.04 -22.61 18.40
C LYS A 446 -12.39 -22.62 19.13
N ASN A 447 -13.24 -23.62 18.89
CA ASN A 447 -14.55 -23.78 19.55
C ASN A 447 -14.44 -24.19 21.03
N LEU A 448 -13.42 -24.96 21.42
CA LEU A 448 -13.13 -25.37 22.81
C LEU A 448 -12.43 -24.28 23.63
N SER A 449 -11.90 -23.25 22.98
CA SER A 449 -11.13 -22.18 23.66
C SER A 449 -11.95 -21.21 24.54
N PRO A 450 -13.23 -20.85 24.25
CA PRO A 450 -14.00 -19.91 25.07
C PRO A 450 -14.34 -20.47 26.46
N HIS A 451 -14.38 -19.57 27.45
CA HIS A 451 -14.72 -19.93 28.82
C HIS A 451 -16.12 -20.58 28.92
N GLY A 452 -16.21 -21.67 29.66
CA GLY A 452 -17.46 -22.43 29.87
C GLY A 452 -17.80 -23.47 28.80
N VAL A 453 -17.05 -23.56 27.69
CA VAL A 453 -17.25 -24.63 26.70
C VAL A 453 -16.54 -25.90 27.15
N THR A 454 -17.28 -26.99 27.29
CA THR A 454 -16.76 -28.30 27.76
C THR A 454 -16.66 -29.35 26.66
N ALA A 455 -17.27 -29.15 25.50
CA ALA A 455 -17.17 -30.05 24.35
C ALA A 455 -17.52 -29.34 23.03
N THR A 456 -17.09 -29.93 21.90
CA THR A 456 -17.46 -29.54 20.54
C THR A 456 -17.58 -30.76 19.63
N TYR A 457 -17.96 -30.58 18.37
CA TYR A 457 -18.03 -31.65 17.38
C TYR A 457 -17.06 -31.41 16.22
N VAL A 458 -16.35 -32.46 15.82
CA VAL A 458 -15.54 -32.52 14.59
C VAL A 458 -16.35 -33.28 13.55
N ASN A 459 -16.85 -32.57 12.54
CA ASN A 459 -17.62 -33.13 11.43
C ASN A 459 -16.87 -32.86 10.12
N ILE A 460 -16.61 -33.90 9.33
CA ILE A 460 -15.81 -33.83 8.10
C ILE A 460 -16.44 -34.73 7.02
N GLU A 461 -17.01 -34.10 6.00
CA GLU A 461 -17.57 -34.79 4.83
C GLU A 461 -16.46 -35.30 3.91
N CYS A 462 -16.58 -36.57 3.49
CA CYS A 462 -15.67 -37.30 2.61
C CYS A 462 -14.20 -37.09 3.01
N LEU A 463 -13.84 -37.38 4.27
CA LEU A 463 -12.49 -37.19 4.81
C LEU A 463 -11.46 -37.98 3.99
N ALA A 464 -11.74 -39.26 3.74
CA ALA A 464 -11.02 -40.12 2.79
C ALA A 464 -12.00 -41.15 2.20
N ASP A 465 -11.77 -41.59 0.95
CA ASP A 465 -12.52 -42.64 0.23
C ASP A 465 -14.04 -42.60 0.41
N GLU A 466 -14.66 -41.42 0.28
CA GLU A 466 -16.10 -41.20 0.46
C GLU A 466 -16.63 -41.67 1.83
N LYS A 467 -15.81 -41.58 2.88
CA LYS A 467 -16.20 -41.84 4.28
C LYS A 467 -16.13 -40.57 5.09
N ASP A 468 -17.22 -40.27 5.78
CA ASP A 468 -17.34 -39.12 6.65
C ASP A 468 -16.78 -39.43 8.05
N TYR A 469 -16.27 -38.39 8.71
CA TYR A 469 -16.01 -38.42 10.14
C TYR A 469 -17.01 -37.52 10.87
N SER A 470 -17.54 -38.01 11.99
CA SER A 470 -18.33 -37.24 12.94
C SER A 470 -18.04 -37.79 14.33
N GLY A 471 -17.56 -36.93 15.22
CA GLY A 471 -17.18 -37.29 16.59
C GLY A 471 -17.27 -36.08 17.52
N GLN A 472 -17.51 -36.34 18.81
CA GLN A 472 -17.52 -35.31 19.85
C GLN A 472 -16.14 -35.28 20.52
N VAL A 473 -15.60 -34.07 20.70
CA VAL A 473 -14.33 -33.83 21.40
C VAL A 473 -14.66 -33.08 22.70
N THR A 474 -14.32 -33.65 23.85
CA THR A 474 -14.43 -32.96 25.15
C THR A 474 -13.19 -32.09 25.40
N LEU A 475 -13.34 -31.05 26.21
CA LEU A 475 -12.22 -30.21 26.65
C LEU A 475 -11.20 -31.04 27.46
N GLU A 476 -11.69 -31.94 28.31
CA GLU A 476 -10.88 -32.85 29.14
C GLU A 476 -9.98 -33.74 28.29
N HIS A 477 -10.54 -34.46 27.31
CA HIS A 477 -9.77 -35.31 26.39
C HIS A 477 -8.80 -34.49 25.53
N PHE A 478 -9.21 -33.31 25.05
CA PHE A 478 -8.30 -32.41 24.33
C PHE A 478 -7.12 -31.96 25.21
N GLU A 479 -7.36 -31.68 26.49
CA GLU A 479 -6.32 -31.27 27.44
C GLU A 479 -5.38 -32.41 27.84
N GLU A 480 -5.86 -33.67 27.90
CA GLU A 480 -5.01 -34.86 28.00
C GLU A 480 -4.09 -35.00 26.77
N LEU A 481 -4.64 -34.89 25.55
CA LEU A 481 -3.88 -34.98 24.30
C LEU A 481 -2.75 -33.94 24.19
N ILE A 482 -2.96 -32.72 24.69
CA ILE A 482 -1.96 -31.64 24.62
C ILE A 482 -1.12 -31.46 25.89
N ALA A 483 -1.29 -32.29 26.94
CA ALA A 483 -0.55 -32.15 28.19
C ALA A 483 0.99 -32.09 28.01
N PRO A 484 1.65 -32.92 27.15
CA PRO A 484 3.09 -32.82 26.89
C PRO A 484 3.51 -31.54 26.17
N LEU A 485 2.58 -30.86 25.48
CA LEU A 485 2.81 -29.56 24.84
C LEU A 485 2.65 -28.41 25.83
N LEU A 486 1.77 -28.55 26.83
CA LEU A 486 1.60 -27.59 27.92
C LEU A 486 2.78 -27.59 28.90
N GLU A 487 3.43 -28.73 29.12
CA GLU A 487 4.65 -28.82 29.94
C GLU A 487 5.81 -28.03 29.35
N ARG A 488 5.95 -28.02 28.02
CA ARG A 488 7.02 -27.28 27.31
C ARG A 488 6.95 -25.75 27.46
N LEU A 489 5.83 -25.21 27.96
CA LEU A 489 5.69 -23.77 28.22
C LEU A 489 6.62 -23.26 29.34
N GLU A 490 7.07 -24.14 30.25
CA GLU A 490 7.80 -23.70 31.44
C GLU A 490 9.26 -23.32 31.19
N ASP A 491 10.01 -24.13 30.43
CA ASP A 491 11.45 -23.92 30.22
C ASP A 491 11.78 -22.53 29.64
N PRO A 492 11.10 -22.01 28.60
CA PRO A 492 11.32 -20.65 28.12
C PRO A 492 11.07 -19.58 29.19
N ILE A 493 10.03 -19.72 30.02
CA ILE A 493 9.75 -18.76 31.12
C ILE A 493 10.90 -18.76 32.14
N GLN A 494 11.32 -19.94 32.59
CA GLN A 494 12.40 -20.08 33.58
C GLN A 494 13.75 -19.62 33.01
N ARG A 495 14.04 -19.92 31.72
CA ARG A 495 15.23 -19.39 31.02
C ARG A 495 15.18 -17.88 30.84
N ALA A 496 14.03 -17.28 30.52
CA ALA A 496 13.90 -15.83 30.33
C ALA A 496 14.20 -15.07 31.63
N LEU A 497 13.63 -15.50 32.75
CA LEU A 497 13.89 -14.94 34.10
C LEU A 497 15.38 -15.03 34.46
N LYS A 498 15.95 -16.23 34.34
CA LYS A 498 17.38 -16.48 34.58
C LYS A 498 18.29 -15.65 33.66
N ASP A 499 17.92 -15.47 32.39
CA ASP A 499 18.73 -14.72 31.44
C ASP A 499 18.64 -13.20 31.64
N ALA A 500 17.49 -12.68 32.09
CA ALA A 500 17.30 -11.28 32.46
C ALA A 500 17.91 -10.94 33.83
N GLY A 501 18.10 -11.93 34.71
CA GLY A 501 18.64 -11.75 36.05
C GLY A 501 17.64 -11.15 37.04
N ILE A 502 16.35 -11.49 36.91
CA ILE A 502 15.27 -10.99 37.79
C ILE A 502 14.38 -12.13 38.31
N ASP A 503 13.81 -11.94 39.49
CA ASP A 503 12.81 -12.82 40.08
C ASP A 503 11.39 -12.53 39.55
N LYS A 504 10.50 -13.53 39.65
CA LYS A 504 9.08 -13.41 39.23
C LYS A 504 8.36 -12.25 39.92
N SER A 505 8.71 -11.94 41.15
CA SER A 505 8.17 -10.83 41.96
C SER A 505 8.57 -9.44 41.46
N GLN A 506 9.56 -9.31 40.56
CA GLN A 506 9.98 -8.04 39.98
C GLN A 506 9.22 -7.70 38.69
N LEU A 507 8.37 -8.60 38.18
CA LEU A 507 7.55 -8.35 37.00
C LEU A 507 6.38 -7.41 37.34
N THR A 508 6.33 -6.27 36.65
CA THR A 508 5.27 -5.26 36.74
C THR A 508 4.01 -5.69 35.98
N SER A 509 4.16 -6.50 34.92
CA SER A 509 3.05 -7.07 34.13
C SER A 509 3.55 -8.26 33.29
N ILE A 510 2.61 -9.12 32.91
CA ILE A 510 2.82 -10.27 32.02
C ILE A 510 1.77 -10.21 30.91
N GLU A 511 2.15 -9.70 29.74
CA GLU A 511 1.25 -9.47 28.60
C GLU A 511 1.28 -10.67 27.64
N ILE A 512 0.10 -11.19 27.29
CA ILE A 512 -0.04 -12.30 26.32
C ILE A 512 -0.48 -11.81 24.93
N VAL A 513 0.16 -12.34 23.89
CA VAL A 513 -0.15 -12.08 22.47
C VAL A 513 -0.07 -13.38 21.65
N GLY A 514 -0.35 -13.30 20.34
CA GLY A 514 -0.35 -14.46 19.45
C GLY A 514 -1.64 -15.30 19.53
N GLY A 515 -1.96 -15.99 18.44
CA GLY A 515 -3.26 -16.65 18.28
C GLY A 515 -3.52 -17.80 19.28
N ALA A 516 -2.49 -18.52 19.72
CA ALA A 516 -2.63 -19.72 20.54
C ALA A 516 -2.71 -19.44 22.04
N THR A 517 -2.32 -18.25 22.53
CA THR A 517 -2.56 -17.84 23.93
C THR A 517 -4.04 -17.63 24.25
N ARG A 518 -4.94 -17.73 23.25
CA ARG A 518 -6.39 -17.77 23.42
C ARG A 518 -6.91 -19.11 23.94
N VAL A 519 -6.14 -20.20 23.82
CA VAL A 519 -6.55 -21.53 24.32
C VAL A 519 -6.56 -21.52 25.87
N SER A 520 -7.69 -21.90 26.47
CA SER A 520 -7.88 -21.73 27.92
C SER A 520 -6.95 -22.57 28.80
N SER A 521 -6.54 -23.77 28.37
CA SER A 521 -5.51 -24.57 29.05
C SER A 521 -4.13 -23.92 29.03
N VAL A 522 -3.74 -23.28 27.92
CA VAL A 522 -2.48 -22.51 27.82
C VAL A 522 -2.49 -21.39 28.85
N LYS A 523 -3.56 -20.59 28.92
CA LYS A 523 -3.66 -19.52 29.93
C LYS A 523 -3.57 -20.05 31.37
N ARG A 524 -4.29 -21.14 31.69
CA ARG A 524 -4.25 -21.76 33.02
C ARG A 524 -2.84 -22.27 33.36
N ARG A 525 -2.17 -22.97 32.44
CA ARG A 525 -0.79 -23.48 32.66
C ARG A 525 0.23 -22.35 32.79
N LEU A 526 0.10 -21.26 32.02
CA LEU A 526 0.93 -20.07 32.19
C LEU A 526 0.74 -19.47 33.60
N ALA A 527 -0.50 -19.32 34.07
CA ALA A 527 -0.79 -18.86 35.43
C ALA A 527 -0.21 -19.78 36.52
N ASP A 528 -0.28 -21.11 36.34
CA ASP A 528 0.38 -22.08 37.25
C ASP A 528 1.90 -21.90 37.30
N ILE A 529 2.58 -21.84 36.14
CA ILE A 529 4.04 -21.67 36.06
C ILE A 529 4.48 -20.34 36.69
N LEU A 530 3.67 -19.29 36.57
CA LEU A 530 3.99 -17.94 37.02
C LEU A 530 3.53 -17.65 38.45
N GLY A 531 2.70 -18.51 39.06
CA GLY A 531 2.15 -18.33 40.41
C GLY A 531 1.08 -17.23 40.48
N LEU A 532 0.28 -17.06 39.42
CA LEU A 532 -0.72 -16.00 39.32
C LEU A 532 -2.06 -16.39 39.96
N ASP A 533 -2.79 -15.38 40.40
CA ASP A 533 -4.14 -15.52 40.94
C ASP A 533 -5.13 -15.89 39.83
N LYS A 534 -5.70 -17.10 39.95
CA LYS A 534 -6.64 -17.67 38.98
C LYS A 534 -8.05 -17.09 39.04
N GLU A 535 -8.41 -16.41 40.13
CA GLU A 535 -9.73 -15.75 40.26
C GLU A 535 -9.76 -14.39 39.52
N GLN A 536 -8.59 -13.84 39.16
CA GLN A 536 -8.50 -12.62 38.37
C GLN A 536 -8.83 -12.86 36.90
N GLN A 537 -9.28 -11.80 36.21
CA GLN A 537 -9.53 -11.84 34.77
C GLN A 537 -8.30 -12.36 34.01
N ASN A 538 -8.51 -13.28 33.06
CA ASN A 538 -7.45 -13.99 32.33
C ASN A 538 -6.45 -14.77 33.23
N TYR A 539 -6.81 -15.12 34.47
CA TYR A 539 -5.92 -15.80 35.43
C TYR A 539 -4.68 -14.96 35.78
N GLY A 540 -4.86 -13.64 35.92
CA GLY A 540 -3.80 -12.67 36.21
C GLY A 540 -2.95 -12.26 35.00
N LEU A 541 -3.16 -12.85 33.82
CA LEU A 541 -2.44 -12.50 32.59
C LEU A 541 -2.99 -11.20 31.99
N SER A 542 -2.11 -10.25 31.69
CA SER A 542 -2.50 -8.98 31.06
C SER A 542 -2.79 -9.14 29.56
N THR A 543 -3.81 -8.44 29.10
CA THR A 543 -4.21 -8.37 27.68
C THR A 543 -4.47 -6.92 27.28
N THR A 544 -3.55 -6.00 27.61
CA THR A 544 -3.68 -4.57 27.24
C THR A 544 -3.32 -4.33 25.77
N LEU A 545 -2.61 -5.30 25.17
CA LEU A 545 -2.25 -5.36 23.77
C LEU A 545 -3.30 -6.14 22.94
N ASN A 546 -3.45 -5.76 21.66
CA ASN A 546 -4.21 -6.57 20.71
C ASN A 546 -3.32 -7.73 20.22
N ALA A 547 -3.68 -8.95 20.63
CA ALA A 547 -2.92 -10.17 20.38
C ALA A 547 -2.63 -10.50 18.91
N ASP A 548 -3.40 -9.96 17.95
CA ASP A 548 -3.18 -10.17 16.51
C ASP A 548 -2.51 -8.97 15.79
N GLU A 549 -2.43 -7.78 16.43
CA GLU A 549 -1.99 -6.55 15.75
C GLU A 549 -0.65 -5.99 16.27
N SER A 550 -0.23 -6.37 17.48
CA SER A 550 0.90 -5.71 18.17
C SER A 550 2.22 -5.75 17.41
N VAL A 551 2.54 -6.87 16.73
CA VAL A 551 3.76 -6.99 15.93
C VAL A 551 3.74 -6.00 14.75
N ALA A 552 2.64 -5.97 13.99
CA ALA A 552 2.48 -5.05 12.86
C ALA A 552 2.48 -3.58 13.29
N ARG A 553 1.84 -3.27 14.43
CA ARG A 553 1.88 -1.93 15.05
C ARG A 553 3.30 -1.54 15.44
N GLY A 554 4.04 -2.42 16.10
CA GLY A 554 5.45 -2.20 16.45
C GLY A 554 6.32 -1.96 15.22
N CYS A 555 6.16 -2.77 14.17
CA CYS A 555 6.88 -2.58 12.91
C CYS A 555 6.54 -1.22 12.27
N ALA A 556 5.27 -0.79 12.28
CA ALA A 556 4.86 0.48 11.67
C ALA A 556 5.38 1.70 12.46
N LEU A 557 5.40 1.60 13.80
CA LEU A 557 6.05 2.57 14.68
C LEU A 557 7.55 2.66 14.38
N GLN A 558 8.23 1.53 14.26
CA GLN A 558 9.65 1.49 13.91
C GLN A 558 9.93 2.06 12.51
N CYS A 559 9.04 1.81 11.55
CA CYS A 559 9.18 2.38 10.20
C CYS A 559 8.95 3.91 10.21
N ALA A 560 8.09 4.43 11.08
CA ALA A 560 7.93 5.86 11.29
C ALA A 560 9.12 6.50 12.03
N ILE A 561 9.78 5.77 12.96
CA ILE A 561 11.02 6.22 13.62
C ILE A 561 12.19 6.31 12.63
N LEU A 562 12.31 5.36 11.70
CA LEU A 562 13.40 5.31 10.72
C LEU A 562 13.14 6.10 9.43
N SER A 563 11.90 6.56 9.20
CA SER A 563 11.54 7.26 7.97
C SER A 563 11.95 8.74 8.01
N PRO A 564 12.62 9.29 6.98
CA PRO A 564 12.94 10.72 6.90
C PRO A 564 11.70 11.61 6.72
N VAL A 565 10.52 11.01 6.52
CA VAL A 565 9.25 11.72 6.26
C VAL A 565 8.50 12.05 7.56
N PHE A 566 8.65 11.21 8.59
CA PHE A 566 7.86 11.33 9.83
C PHE A 566 8.70 11.91 10.96
N LYS A 567 8.12 12.86 11.70
CA LYS A 567 8.67 13.33 12.98
C LYS A 567 7.86 12.74 14.11
N VAL A 568 8.43 11.75 14.79
CA VAL A 568 7.85 11.07 15.96
C VAL A 568 8.61 11.47 17.23
N LYS A 569 8.02 11.23 18.41
CA LYS A 569 8.74 11.37 19.69
C LYS A 569 9.91 10.37 19.69
N GLU A 570 11.10 10.82 20.08
CA GLU A 570 12.25 9.94 20.21
C GLU A 570 11.95 8.80 21.19
N PHE A 571 12.30 7.57 20.78
CA PHE A 571 12.13 6.37 21.58
C PHE A 571 13.30 5.41 21.33
N GLN A 572 14.13 5.16 22.34
CA GLN A 572 15.31 4.31 22.23
C GLN A 572 14.94 2.83 22.34
N ILE A 573 15.59 1.99 21.53
CA ILE A 573 15.36 0.55 21.46
C ILE A 573 16.73 -0.15 21.50
N ALA A 574 17.01 -0.86 22.59
CA ALA A 574 18.15 -1.78 22.68
C ALA A 574 17.64 -3.22 22.63
N ASP A 575 18.13 -4.00 21.66
CA ASP A 575 17.81 -5.41 21.44
C ASP A 575 19.05 -6.27 21.76
N LYS A 576 18.90 -7.60 21.92
CA LYS A 576 19.95 -8.48 22.47
C LYS A 576 20.52 -9.49 21.49
N VAL A 577 21.85 -9.57 21.45
CA VAL A 577 22.57 -10.61 20.70
C VAL A 577 22.23 -11.99 21.29
N HIS A 578 21.52 -12.81 20.52
CA HIS A 578 21.11 -14.16 20.94
C HIS A 578 22.15 -15.24 20.61
N LEU A 579 22.87 -15.05 19.50
CA LEU A 579 23.85 -15.99 18.96
C LEU A 579 25.22 -15.30 18.92
N PRO A 580 26.20 -15.72 19.73
CA PRO A 580 27.52 -15.10 19.73
C PRO A 580 28.26 -15.32 18.40
N VAL A 581 29.01 -14.32 17.98
CA VAL A 581 29.74 -14.26 16.71
C VAL A 581 31.23 -14.12 16.98
N ARG A 582 32.03 -14.96 16.32
CA ARG A 582 33.49 -14.87 16.28
C ARG A 582 33.97 -14.52 14.87
N VAL A 583 35.16 -13.92 14.80
CA VAL A 583 35.87 -13.67 13.55
C VAL A 583 37.30 -14.19 13.66
N SER A 584 37.81 -14.73 12.55
CA SER A 584 39.16 -15.27 12.41
C SER A 584 39.82 -14.77 11.13
N TRP A 585 41.16 -14.82 11.06
CA TRP A 585 41.92 -14.29 9.93
C TRP A 585 43.20 -15.09 9.67
N GLU A 586 43.77 -14.88 8.48
CA GLU A 586 45.02 -15.50 8.04
C GLU A 586 46.24 -14.71 8.57
N ASP A 587 47.29 -15.45 8.97
CA ASP A 587 48.62 -15.06 9.49
C ASP A 587 48.87 -13.62 9.98
N GLY A 588 49.12 -13.48 11.29
CA GLY A 588 49.81 -12.33 11.89
C GLY A 588 48.95 -11.49 12.83
N ASN A 589 49.61 -10.73 13.71
CA ASN A 589 48.96 -10.01 14.81
C ASN A 589 47.85 -9.06 14.32
N ALA A 590 46.80 -8.98 15.14
CA ALA A 590 45.77 -7.95 15.12
C ALA A 590 45.52 -7.48 16.57
N SER A 591 45.27 -6.19 16.77
CA SER A 591 44.88 -5.63 18.07
C SER A 591 43.43 -5.14 18.02
N MET A 592 42.76 -5.12 19.16
CA MET A 592 41.43 -4.52 19.27
C MET A 592 41.59 -3.12 19.85
N ASP A 593 41.26 -2.08 19.07
CA ASP A 593 41.27 -0.70 19.56
C ASP A 593 40.23 -0.57 20.69
N THR A 594 40.68 -0.33 21.93
CA THR A 594 39.85 0.29 22.97
C THR A 594 39.47 1.72 22.54
N ALA A 595 38.39 2.26 23.09
CA ALA A 595 37.65 3.37 22.47
C ALA A 595 38.30 4.77 22.54
N ASP A 596 39.58 4.88 22.87
CA ASP A 596 40.33 6.15 22.91
C ASP A 596 41.46 6.13 21.86
N ASP A 597 41.65 7.25 21.15
CA ASP A 597 42.66 7.40 20.09
C ASP A 597 44.05 7.82 20.64
N ASN A 598 44.27 7.76 21.97
CA ASN A 598 45.50 8.24 22.64
C ASN A 598 46.33 7.19 23.41
N ASP A 599 45.76 6.04 23.80
CA ASP A 599 46.50 5.00 24.55
C ASP A 599 47.17 3.96 23.62
N GLU A 600 48.14 3.22 24.18
CA GLU A 600 48.92 2.21 23.45
C GLU A 600 48.03 1.07 22.89
N ASP A 601 48.40 0.50 21.73
CA ASP A 601 47.73 -0.67 21.15
C ASP A 601 47.70 -1.80 22.20
N VAL A 602 46.58 -2.01 22.90
CA VAL A 602 46.47 -3.06 23.93
C VAL A 602 46.61 -4.43 23.27
N ASN A 603 47.81 -4.99 23.36
CA ASN A 603 48.08 -6.40 23.10
C ASN A 603 47.35 -7.23 24.18
N MET A 604 46.07 -7.50 23.93
CA MET A 604 45.55 -8.81 24.30
C MET A 604 46.43 -9.83 23.58
N GLU A 605 47.17 -10.63 24.35
CA GLU A 605 47.80 -11.84 23.85
C GLU A 605 46.68 -12.79 23.42
N THR A 606 46.26 -12.64 22.16
CA THR A 606 45.67 -13.75 21.43
C THR A 606 46.67 -14.89 21.48
N GLY A 607 46.23 -16.06 21.94
CA GLY A 607 47.03 -17.27 21.81
C GLY A 607 47.30 -17.58 20.33
N ASN A 608 48.00 -18.68 20.04
CA ASN A 608 48.41 -19.06 18.68
C ASN A 608 47.26 -19.31 17.66
N GLU A 609 46.02 -18.99 18.01
CA GLU A 609 44.83 -19.09 17.17
C GLU A 609 44.35 -17.68 16.78
N ASN A 610 44.41 -17.35 15.49
CA ASN A 610 44.01 -16.04 14.93
C ASN A 610 42.48 -15.85 14.95
N THR A 611 41.86 -15.75 16.13
CA THR A 611 40.40 -15.70 16.33
C THR A 611 40.01 -14.83 17.52
N ILE A 612 38.84 -14.19 17.46
CA ILE A 612 38.23 -13.45 18.59
C ILE A 612 36.70 -13.57 18.56
N VAL A 613 36.08 -13.78 19.74
CA VAL A 613 34.63 -13.63 19.90
C VAL A 613 34.32 -12.14 19.93
N ILE A 614 33.72 -11.64 18.86
CA ILE A 614 33.56 -10.19 18.63
C ILE A 614 32.18 -9.69 19.08
N PHE A 615 31.14 -10.50 19.05
CA PHE A 615 29.84 -10.18 19.67
C PHE A 615 29.41 -11.35 20.55
N ASP A 616 29.24 -11.10 21.85
CA ASP A 616 28.88 -12.15 22.82
C ASP A 616 27.36 -12.18 23.07
N ARG A 617 26.85 -13.28 23.60
CA ARG A 617 25.45 -13.42 23.97
C ARG A 617 25.09 -12.37 25.04
N LYS A 618 23.95 -11.70 24.86
CA LYS A 618 23.47 -10.56 25.67
C LYS A 618 24.21 -9.23 25.49
N ASP A 619 25.13 -9.09 24.55
CA ASP A 619 25.51 -7.75 24.09
C ASP A 619 24.26 -7.00 23.58
N ASP A 620 24.21 -5.67 23.74
CA ASP A 620 23.18 -4.85 23.08
C ASP A 620 23.54 -4.67 21.59
N TYR A 621 22.54 -4.62 20.71
CA TYR A 621 22.71 -4.28 19.29
C TYR A 621 21.64 -3.27 18.78
N PRO A 622 21.91 -2.49 17.71
CA PRO A 622 23.10 -2.49 16.84
C PRO A 622 24.39 -2.05 17.56
N LYS A 623 25.53 -2.62 17.16
CA LYS A 623 26.83 -2.37 17.81
C LYS A 623 27.99 -2.55 16.83
N THR A 624 28.94 -1.62 16.85
CA THR A 624 30.16 -1.64 16.04
C THR A 624 31.39 -1.76 16.94
N LYS A 625 32.36 -2.58 16.55
CA LYS A 625 33.67 -2.75 17.20
C LYS A 625 34.77 -2.62 16.14
N ARG A 626 35.98 -2.24 16.54
CA ARG A 626 37.10 -2.02 15.62
C ARG A 626 38.21 -3.05 15.87
N ILE A 627 38.73 -3.63 14.79
CA ILE A 627 39.90 -4.49 14.80
C ILE A 627 40.99 -3.81 13.96
N THR A 628 42.18 -3.69 14.52
CA THR A 628 43.37 -3.11 13.90
C THR A 628 44.26 -4.24 13.40
N PHE A 629 44.57 -4.23 12.11
CA PHE A 629 45.48 -5.16 11.46
C PHE A 629 46.76 -4.44 11.01
N ARG A 630 47.86 -5.18 10.92
CA ARG A 630 49.05 -4.79 10.15
C ARG A 630 49.24 -5.82 9.03
N ARG A 631 49.01 -5.43 7.77
CA ARG A 631 49.01 -6.32 6.59
C ARG A 631 49.41 -5.58 5.31
N GLU A 632 50.34 -6.15 4.55
CA GLU A 632 50.87 -5.58 3.29
C GLU A 632 50.09 -6.00 2.03
N LYS A 633 49.29 -7.07 2.17
CA LYS A 633 48.63 -7.76 1.06
C LYS A 633 47.16 -7.95 1.39
N THR A 634 46.36 -8.19 0.35
CA THR A 634 44.97 -8.63 0.51
C THR A 634 44.90 -9.81 1.46
N PHE A 635 43.97 -9.73 2.41
CA PHE A 635 43.73 -10.73 3.45
C PHE A 635 42.22 -10.91 3.64
N ALA A 636 41.82 -12.00 4.26
CA ALA A 636 40.43 -12.29 4.56
C ALA A 636 40.15 -12.30 6.07
N ILE A 637 38.91 -11.97 6.41
CA ILE A 637 38.31 -12.19 7.73
C ILE A 637 37.14 -13.15 7.53
N ASP A 638 37.24 -14.34 8.11
CA ASP A 638 36.17 -15.32 8.15
C ASP A 638 35.30 -15.08 9.39
N ALA A 639 33.99 -14.99 9.20
CA ALA A 639 33.02 -14.81 10.28
C ALA A 639 32.23 -16.11 10.50
N ALA A 640 32.01 -16.45 11.78
CA ALA A 640 31.23 -17.62 12.17
C ALA A 640 30.45 -17.33 13.46
N TYR A 641 29.37 -18.07 13.68
CA TYR A 641 28.89 -18.26 15.04
C TYR A 641 29.99 -18.91 15.91
N ASP A 642 30.05 -18.49 17.16
CA ASP A 642 30.94 -19.13 18.14
C ASP A 642 30.43 -20.53 18.54
N GLU A 643 31.31 -21.38 19.06
CA GLU A 643 30.93 -22.70 19.58
C GLU A 643 29.84 -22.61 20.67
N ALA A 644 29.84 -21.56 21.50
CA ALA A 644 28.79 -21.32 22.49
C ALA A 644 27.39 -21.08 21.88
N ALA A 645 27.30 -20.75 20.58
CA ALA A 645 26.02 -20.62 19.89
C ALA A 645 25.30 -21.98 19.70
N LYS A 646 26.02 -23.12 19.71
CA LYS A 646 25.43 -24.46 19.54
C LYS A 646 24.36 -24.81 20.57
N ALA A 647 24.40 -24.19 21.75
CA ALA A 647 23.37 -24.36 22.79
C ALA A 647 22.03 -23.66 22.46
N TYR A 648 21.99 -22.84 21.41
CA TYR A 648 20.82 -22.02 21.02
C TYR A 648 20.42 -22.20 19.54
N LEU A 649 21.33 -22.72 18.72
CA LEU A 649 21.11 -23.14 17.33
C LEU A 649 20.37 -24.50 17.26
N PRO A 650 19.92 -24.91 16.07
CA PRO A 650 19.59 -26.30 15.80
C PRO A 650 20.79 -27.25 16.02
N PRO A 651 20.56 -28.53 16.34
CA PRO A 651 21.59 -29.56 16.26
C PRO A 651 22.22 -29.61 14.86
N ASP A 652 23.53 -29.86 14.81
CA ASP A 652 24.31 -29.99 13.56
C ASP A 652 24.27 -28.77 12.60
N TYR A 653 23.87 -27.60 13.10
CA TYR A 653 23.81 -26.37 12.30
C TYR A 653 25.21 -25.86 11.91
N GLN A 654 25.33 -25.35 10.67
CA GLN A 654 26.58 -24.82 10.12
C GLN A 654 26.93 -23.45 10.72
N LEU A 655 28.07 -23.34 11.41
CA LEU A 655 28.50 -22.10 12.05
C LEU A 655 28.93 -20.94 11.11
N PRO A 656 29.52 -21.15 9.90
CA PRO A 656 30.01 -20.05 9.08
C PRO A 656 28.94 -19.02 8.67
N LEU A 657 29.29 -17.73 8.74
CA LEU A 657 28.45 -16.58 8.37
C LEU A 657 28.91 -15.89 7.08
N GLY A 658 30.18 -16.05 6.70
CA GLY A 658 30.73 -15.51 5.45
C GLY A 658 32.23 -15.21 5.53
N LYS A 659 32.86 -15.00 4.37
CA LYS A 659 34.27 -14.62 4.23
C LYS A 659 34.35 -13.22 3.61
N TYR A 660 35.09 -12.33 4.26
CA TYR A 660 35.21 -10.92 3.89
C TYR A 660 36.64 -10.63 3.45
N THR A 661 36.86 -10.39 2.16
CA THR A 661 38.18 -10.15 1.57
C THR A 661 38.45 -8.65 1.49
N ILE A 662 39.55 -8.19 2.11
CA ILE A 662 39.95 -6.78 2.14
C ILE A 662 41.05 -6.54 1.11
N SER A 663 40.79 -5.67 0.14
CA SER A 663 41.66 -5.41 -1.02
C SER A 663 41.88 -3.92 -1.30
N GLY A 664 42.84 -3.61 -2.19
CA GLY A 664 43.24 -2.23 -2.49
C GLY A 664 44.31 -1.65 -1.56
N ILE A 665 45.01 -2.49 -0.78
CA ILE A 665 46.11 -2.08 0.11
C ILE A 665 47.28 -1.54 -0.73
N PRO A 666 47.79 -0.30 -0.50
CA PRO A 666 48.86 0.28 -1.30
C PRO A 666 50.19 -0.47 -1.19
N SER A 667 50.76 -0.83 -2.34
CA SER A 667 52.08 -1.45 -2.42
C SER A 667 53.21 -0.47 -2.07
N GLY A 668 54.27 -0.96 -1.43
CA GLY A 668 55.44 -0.15 -1.05
C GLY A 668 55.35 0.50 0.33
N VAL A 669 54.32 0.19 1.13
CA VAL A 669 54.28 0.49 2.57
C VAL A 669 54.45 -0.83 3.33
N GLU A 670 55.43 -0.89 4.22
CA GLU A 670 55.69 -2.05 5.09
C GLU A 670 54.66 -2.11 6.22
N ALA A 671 54.10 -3.30 6.47
CA ALA A 671 53.13 -3.64 7.52
C ALA A 671 52.09 -2.52 7.92
N PRO A 672 51.36 -1.89 6.97
CA PRO A 672 50.53 -0.71 7.26
C PRO A 672 49.39 -0.97 8.25
N LYS A 673 49.11 0.01 9.13
CA LYS A 673 47.97 -0.04 10.08
C LYS A 673 46.64 0.13 9.32
N ILE A 674 45.82 -0.91 9.34
CA ILE A 674 44.50 -0.98 8.73
C ILE A 674 43.45 -1.12 9.85
N ARG A 675 42.51 -0.18 9.92
CA ARG A 675 41.39 -0.19 10.87
C ARG A 675 40.15 -0.74 10.18
N VAL A 676 39.65 -1.87 10.66
CA VAL A 676 38.43 -2.54 10.17
C VAL A 676 37.34 -2.36 11.22
N ASN A 677 36.24 -1.69 10.84
CA ASN A 677 35.07 -1.54 11.71
C ASN A 677 34.08 -2.67 11.37
N VAL A 678 33.89 -3.61 12.29
CA VAL A 678 32.94 -4.73 12.16
C VAL A 678 31.71 -4.46 13.01
N GLN A 679 30.53 -4.79 12.51
CA GLN A 679 29.26 -4.47 13.17
C GLN A 679 28.32 -5.66 13.22
N GLN A 680 27.48 -5.68 14.26
CA GLN A 680 26.16 -6.28 14.19
C GLN A 680 25.15 -5.16 13.95
N ASP A 681 24.50 -5.19 12.78
CA ASP A 681 23.71 -4.08 12.26
C ASP A 681 22.32 -3.95 12.90
N ILE A 682 21.51 -3.01 12.42
CA ILE A 682 20.15 -2.75 12.94
C ILE A 682 19.16 -3.93 12.67
N ASN A 683 19.47 -4.81 11.72
CA ASN A 683 18.75 -6.04 11.39
C ASN A 683 19.21 -7.24 12.23
N GLY A 684 20.34 -7.12 12.94
CA GLY A 684 21.01 -8.19 13.68
C GLY A 684 22.01 -9.00 12.85
N LEU A 685 22.36 -8.55 11.64
CA LEU A 685 23.31 -9.21 10.74
C LEU A 685 24.76 -8.85 11.06
N PHE A 686 25.68 -9.79 10.84
CA PHE A 686 27.11 -9.49 10.83
C PHE A 686 27.53 -8.82 9.50
N SER A 687 28.38 -7.80 9.58
CA SER A 687 29.03 -7.21 8.39
C SER A 687 30.29 -6.41 8.75
N ILE A 688 31.20 -6.25 7.81
CA ILE A 688 32.20 -5.18 7.86
C ILE A 688 31.54 -3.86 7.42
N ALA A 689 31.57 -2.85 8.28
CA ALA A 689 30.97 -1.53 8.04
C ALA A 689 31.91 -0.60 7.25
N SER A 690 33.21 -0.73 7.45
CA SER A 690 34.26 -0.02 6.68
C SER A 690 35.64 -0.63 6.97
N SER A 691 36.57 -0.47 6.02
CA SER A 691 37.97 -0.85 6.17
C SER A 691 38.84 0.32 5.71
N GLN A 692 39.81 0.76 6.53
CA GLN A 692 40.56 2.00 6.30
C GLN A 692 42.05 1.82 6.55
N PHE A 693 42.87 2.12 5.54
CA PHE A 693 44.32 2.27 5.66
C PHE A 693 44.66 3.64 6.30
N MET A 694 45.58 3.62 7.27
CA MET A 694 46.10 4.80 7.96
C MET A 694 47.48 5.18 7.38
N GLN A 695 47.53 6.13 6.44
CA GLN A 695 48.77 6.63 5.85
C GLN A 695 49.41 7.70 6.77
N GLU A 696 50.64 7.47 7.24
CA GLU A 696 51.37 8.49 8.02
C GLU A 696 51.77 9.66 7.12
N VAL A 697 51.47 10.88 7.56
CA VAL A 697 51.86 12.12 6.88
C VAL A 697 53.14 12.65 7.51
N LYS A 698 54.25 12.62 6.76
CA LYS A 698 55.49 13.29 7.16
C LYS A 698 55.32 14.80 6.98
N GLU A 699 55.61 15.57 8.03
CA GLU A 699 55.81 17.02 7.89
C GLU A 699 57.17 17.26 7.22
N GLU A 700 57.21 18.11 6.21
CA GLU A 700 58.48 18.64 5.68
C GLU A 700 58.97 19.74 6.64
N GLU A 701 60.20 19.60 7.13
CA GLU A 701 60.80 20.60 8.01
C GLU A 701 61.07 21.89 7.24
N LYS A 702 60.43 23.00 7.66
CA LYS A 702 60.80 24.33 7.19
C LYS A 702 62.20 24.68 7.73
N PRO A 703 63.07 25.34 6.94
CA PRO A 703 64.32 25.89 7.45
C PRO A 703 64.07 26.82 8.64
N ALA A 704 65.00 26.81 9.60
CA ALA A 704 64.97 27.74 10.72
C ALA A 704 65.52 29.11 10.30
N ASP A 705 64.72 30.16 10.47
CA ASP A 705 65.20 31.56 10.43
C ASP A 705 65.86 31.93 11.78
N GLU A 706 66.77 32.90 11.74
CA GLU A 706 67.79 33.13 12.76
C GLU A 706 67.34 34.00 13.96
N GLU A 707 67.89 33.64 15.13
CA GLU A 707 68.23 34.44 16.31
C GLU A 707 67.33 35.61 16.80
N LYS A 708 66.96 35.52 18.09
CA LYS A 708 67.22 36.61 19.05
C LYS A 708 67.37 36.11 20.49
N GLU A 709 68.37 36.66 21.19
CA GLU A 709 68.74 36.31 22.56
C GLU A 709 67.74 36.82 23.61
N GLY A 710 67.66 36.17 24.78
CA GLY A 710 66.64 36.51 25.80
C GLY A 710 66.75 35.86 27.19
N GLU A 711 67.97 35.59 27.68
CA GLU A 711 68.28 35.04 29.02
C GLU A 711 67.70 33.65 29.38
N ALA A 712 68.21 33.07 30.47
CA ALA A 712 68.13 31.62 30.71
C ALA A 712 67.60 31.22 32.09
N LYS A 713 66.87 30.10 32.12
CA LYS A 713 66.82 29.14 33.24
C LYS A 713 66.54 27.74 32.70
N ALA A 714 67.29 26.76 33.17
CA ALA A 714 67.17 25.37 32.74
C ALA A 714 66.43 24.52 33.78
N GLU A 715 65.46 23.74 33.33
CA GLU A 715 64.98 22.52 33.99
C GLU A 715 64.79 21.45 32.91
N ASP A 716 65.24 20.22 33.16
CA ASP A 716 65.05 19.11 32.24
C ASP A 716 63.56 18.74 32.13
N LYS A 717 63.01 18.88 30.93
CA LYS A 717 61.79 18.19 30.53
C LYS A 717 62.09 17.35 29.30
N ALA A 718 61.88 16.05 29.41
CA ALA A 718 61.93 15.14 28.28
C ALA A 718 60.96 15.62 27.19
N ALA A 719 61.43 15.62 25.94
CA ALA A 719 60.62 16.08 24.82
C ALA A 719 59.40 15.15 24.61
N GLU A 720 58.20 15.70 24.74
CA GLU A 720 56.98 14.97 24.37
C GLU A 720 57.02 14.62 22.86
N PRO A 721 56.74 13.36 22.48
CA PRO A 721 56.78 12.97 21.08
C PRO A 721 55.66 13.67 20.29
N LYS A 722 56.04 14.42 19.23
CA LYS A 722 55.09 15.09 18.32
C LYS A 722 54.03 14.10 17.82
N LYS A 723 52.75 14.41 18.00
CA LYS A 723 51.63 13.55 17.58
C LYS A 723 51.62 13.36 16.05
N LYS A 724 51.94 12.15 15.58
CA LYS A 724 51.88 11.74 14.17
C LYS A 724 50.47 11.98 13.59
N ARG A 725 50.39 12.69 12.46
CA ARG A 725 49.14 12.87 11.70
C ARG A 725 48.98 11.76 10.67
N PHE A 726 47.77 11.22 10.54
CA PHE A 726 47.45 10.14 9.59
C PHE A 726 46.30 10.53 8.66
N ARG A 727 46.47 10.26 7.36
CA ARG A 727 45.41 10.33 6.36
C ARG A 727 44.69 8.97 6.28
N LYS A 728 43.35 8.99 6.27
CA LYS A 728 42.51 7.80 6.09
C LYS A 728 42.29 7.54 4.60
N VAL A 729 42.42 6.29 4.16
CA VAL A 729 42.11 5.83 2.80
C VAL A 729 41.19 4.61 2.92
N GLU A 730 40.03 4.63 2.27
CA GLU A 730 39.09 3.52 2.32
C GLU A 730 39.54 2.36 1.42
N LEU A 731 39.40 1.14 1.95
CA LEU A 731 39.79 -0.11 1.28
C LEU A 731 38.55 -0.86 0.80
N LYS A 732 38.69 -1.61 -0.30
CA LYS A 732 37.60 -2.40 -0.87
C LYS A 732 37.36 -3.64 0.00
N VAL A 733 36.09 -3.93 0.28
CA VAL A 733 35.66 -5.14 0.98
C VAL A 733 34.72 -5.93 0.07
N ASP A 734 35.12 -7.14 -0.28
CA ASP A 734 34.29 -8.12 -0.99
C ASP A 734 33.76 -9.14 0.01
N ALA A 735 32.45 -9.36 0.04
CA ALA A 735 31.78 -10.21 1.01
C ALA A 735 31.12 -11.42 0.33
N ASP A 736 31.58 -12.62 0.67
CA ASP A 736 30.93 -13.89 0.36
C ASP A 736 30.08 -14.30 1.57
N VAL A 737 28.76 -14.41 1.40
CA VAL A 737 27.79 -14.60 2.49
C VAL A 737 26.63 -15.51 2.05
N PRO A 738 26.01 -16.30 2.96
CA PRO A 738 24.90 -17.19 2.61
C PRO A 738 23.66 -16.48 2.04
N GLY A 739 23.00 -17.15 1.10
CA GLY A 739 21.79 -16.69 0.41
C GLY A 739 22.07 -16.28 -1.04
N LEU A 740 21.05 -15.73 -1.70
CA LEU A 740 21.14 -15.31 -3.11
C LEU A 740 22.16 -14.16 -3.32
N THR A 741 22.98 -14.30 -4.35
CA THR A 741 23.86 -13.23 -4.86
C THR A 741 23.04 -12.05 -5.40
N ASN A 742 23.65 -10.87 -5.50
CA ASN A 742 22.96 -9.70 -6.09
C ASN A 742 22.48 -9.96 -7.53
N THR A 743 23.21 -10.77 -8.31
CA THR A 743 22.81 -11.20 -9.66
C THR A 743 21.57 -12.09 -9.67
N GLU A 744 21.47 -13.04 -8.76
CA GLU A 744 20.27 -13.89 -8.62
C GLU A 744 19.08 -13.10 -8.09
N VAL A 745 19.30 -12.15 -7.17
CA VAL A 745 18.29 -11.21 -6.69
C VAL A 745 17.74 -10.35 -7.84
N THR A 746 18.60 -9.80 -8.71
CA THR A 746 18.15 -9.05 -9.89
C THR A 746 17.32 -9.91 -10.84
N ALA A 747 17.79 -11.11 -11.21
CA ALA A 747 17.05 -12.02 -12.08
C ALA A 747 15.69 -12.43 -11.47
N ALA A 748 15.64 -12.69 -10.16
CA ALA A 748 14.40 -12.97 -9.43
C ALA A 748 13.46 -11.74 -9.38
N THR A 749 14.00 -10.52 -9.31
CA THR A 749 13.22 -9.27 -9.37
C THR A 749 12.57 -9.09 -10.74
N GLU A 750 13.32 -9.32 -11.81
CA GLU A 750 12.81 -9.28 -13.19
C GLU A 750 11.71 -10.32 -13.42
N GLN A 751 11.91 -11.55 -12.89
CA GLN A 751 10.90 -12.60 -12.94
C GLN A 751 9.63 -12.22 -12.15
N GLU A 752 9.76 -11.67 -10.94
CA GLU A 752 8.61 -11.21 -10.13
C GLU A 752 7.83 -10.09 -10.83
N VAL A 753 8.52 -9.11 -11.42
CA VAL A 753 7.89 -8.02 -12.17
C VAL A 753 7.13 -8.57 -13.39
N ALA A 754 7.70 -9.53 -14.12
CA ALA A 754 7.03 -10.18 -15.25
C ALA A 754 5.79 -10.96 -14.82
N MET A 755 5.89 -11.80 -13.79
CA MET A 755 4.74 -12.58 -13.27
C MET A 755 3.64 -11.67 -12.71
N ALA A 756 4.00 -10.64 -11.92
CA ALA A 756 3.03 -9.70 -11.37
C ALA A 756 2.34 -8.84 -12.44
N HIS A 757 3.04 -8.50 -13.53
CA HIS A 757 2.42 -7.86 -14.69
C HIS A 757 1.43 -8.81 -15.38
N GLN A 758 1.78 -10.09 -15.55
CA GLN A 758 0.90 -11.10 -16.14
C GLN A 758 -0.35 -11.35 -15.29
N ASP A 759 -0.21 -11.51 -13.96
CA ASP A 759 -1.34 -11.63 -13.03
C ASP A 759 -2.32 -10.45 -13.19
N ARG A 760 -1.77 -9.22 -13.23
CA ARG A 760 -2.54 -7.99 -13.38
C ARG A 760 -3.23 -7.89 -14.74
N VAL A 761 -2.59 -8.31 -15.83
CA VAL A 761 -3.21 -8.30 -17.17
C VAL A 761 -4.38 -9.29 -17.23
N ILE A 762 -4.27 -10.46 -16.58
CA ILE A 762 -5.37 -11.43 -16.47
C ILE A 762 -6.52 -10.84 -15.64
N GLU A 763 -6.25 -10.27 -14.47
CA GLU A 763 -7.25 -9.63 -13.61
C GLU A 763 -7.96 -8.45 -14.29
N GLU A 764 -7.21 -7.54 -14.92
CA GLU A 764 -7.78 -6.40 -15.66
C GLU A 764 -8.57 -6.83 -16.92
N THR A 765 -8.28 -8.00 -17.49
CA THR A 765 -9.04 -8.59 -18.60
C THR A 765 -10.36 -9.18 -18.10
N PHE A 766 -10.31 -10.00 -17.04
CA PHE A 766 -11.50 -10.58 -16.40
C PHE A 766 -12.47 -9.50 -15.89
N ASN A 767 -11.96 -8.47 -15.21
CA ASN A 767 -12.77 -7.35 -14.74
C ASN A 767 -13.41 -6.58 -15.90
N LYS A 768 -12.74 -6.46 -17.06
CA LYS A 768 -13.31 -5.81 -18.25
C LYS A 768 -14.39 -6.68 -18.93
N ARG A 769 -14.25 -8.01 -18.90
CA ARG A 769 -15.32 -8.93 -19.32
C ARG A 769 -16.56 -8.76 -18.43
N ASN A 770 -16.37 -8.73 -17.11
CA ASN A 770 -17.46 -8.59 -16.15
C ASN A 770 -18.16 -7.22 -16.26
N GLU A 771 -17.44 -6.13 -16.58
CA GLU A 771 -18.05 -4.83 -16.89
C GLU A 771 -18.95 -4.90 -18.14
N LEU A 772 -18.51 -5.59 -19.20
CA LEU A 772 -19.31 -5.80 -20.41
C LEU A 772 -20.54 -6.69 -20.15
N GLU A 773 -20.35 -7.81 -19.45
CA GLU A 773 -21.40 -8.75 -19.06
C GLU A 773 -22.48 -8.06 -18.20
N SER A 774 -22.06 -7.28 -17.19
CA SER A 774 -22.98 -6.47 -16.37
C SER A 774 -23.71 -5.40 -17.17
N PHE A 775 -22.99 -4.68 -18.04
CA PHE A 775 -23.58 -3.65 -18.90
C PHE A 775 -24.65 -4.22 -19.84
N VAL A 776 -24.46 -5.42 -20.38
CA VAL A 776 -25.45 -6.08 -21.24
C VAL A 776 -26.75 -6.36 -20.48
N TYR A 777 -26.66 -6.91 -19.27
CA TYR A 777 -27.85 -7.17 -18.44
C TYR A 777 -28.53 -5.88 -17.96
N ASP A 778 -27.76 -4.91 -17.46
CA ASP A 778 -28.31 -3.63 -16.99
C ASP A 778 -28.96 -2.82 -18.12
N MET A 779 -28.33 -2.74 -19.30
CA MET A 779 -28.87 -1.98 -20.43
C MET A 779 -30.16 -2.63 -20.96
N ARG A 780 -30.23 -3.97 -21.07
CA ARG A 780 -31.46 -4.68 -21.47
C ARG A 780 -32.63 -4.38 -20.52
N ASN A 781 -32.37 -4.34 -19.21
CA ASN A 781 -33.37 -3.94 -18.22
C ASN A 781 -33.78 -2.47 -18.38
N GLN A 782 -32.82 -1.55 -18.56
CA GLN A 782 -33.10 -0.12 -18.71
C GLN A 782 -33.91 0.21 -19.97
N VAL A 783 -33.64 -0.46 -21.10
CA VAL A 783 -34.38 -0.32 -22.37
C VAL A 783 -35.86 -0.71 -22.23
N SER A 784 -36.17 -1.65 -21.34
CA SER A 784 -37.54 -2.09 -21.01
C SER A 784 -38.23 -1.25 -19.92
N ASP A 785 -37.47 -0.45 -19.16
CA ASP A 785 -37.91 0.36 -18.02
C ASP A 785 -37.65 1.86 -18.30
N ARG A 786 -36.61 2.45 -17.67
CA ARG A 786 -36.38 3.91 -17.64
C ARG A 786 -36.16 4.57 -19.00
N LEU A 787 -35.62 3.84 -19.97
CA LEU A 787 -35.35 4.34 -21.32
C LEU A 787 -36.52 4.08 -22.28
N ALA A 788 -37.57 3.34 -21.86
CA ALA A 788 -38.63 2.87 -22.74
C ALA A 788 -39.43 4.00 -23.42
N GLU A 789 -39.53 5.17 -22.79
CA GLU A 789 -40.16 6.38 -23.36
C GLU A 789 -39.22 7.18 -24.28
N PHE A 790 -37.90 7.06 -24.09
CA PHE A 790 -36.87 7.88 -24.74
C PHE A 790 -36.18 7.18 -25.93
N ILE A 791 -36.45 5.89 -26.12
CA ILE A 791 -35.94 5.07 -27.23
C ILE A 791 -37.03 4.87 -28.30
N SER A 792 -36.70 5.09 -29.57
CA SER A 792 -37.61 4.71 -30.66
C SER A 792 -37.61 3.20 -30.89
N GLU A 793 -38.67 2.66 -31.49
CA GLU A 793 -38.79 1.22 -31.77
C GLU A 793 -37.63 0.69 -32.64
N SER A 794 -37.14 1.49 -33.59
CA SER A 794 -35.99 1.10 -34.43
C SER A 794 -34.67 1.11 -33.66
N GLU A 795 -34.47 2.06 -32.74
CA GLU A 795 -33.28 2.10 -31.87
C GLU A 795 -33.32 0.96 -30.85
N ARG A 796 -34.50 0.67 -30.28
CA ARG A 796 -34.73 -0.44 -29.36
C ARG A 796 -34.34 -1.76 -30.00
N ASN A 797 -34.93 -2.09 -31.14
CA ASN A 797 -34.66 -3.38 -31.81
C ASN A 797 -33.17 -3.50 -32.16
N THR A 798 -32.56 -2.44 -32.69
CA THR A 798 -31.11 -2.42 -33.02
C THR A 798 -30.23 -2.64 -31.79
N LEU A 799 -30.59 -2.07 -30.63
CA LEU A 799 -29.84 -2.23 -29.38
C LEU A 799 -30.10 -3.60 -28.74
N GLU A 800 -31.34 -4.10 -28.72
CA GLU A 800 -31.69 -5.42 -28.18
C GLU A 800 -31.08 -6.57 -28.99
N ASP A 801 -31.08 -6.46 -30.33
CA ASP A 801 -30.38 -7.39 -31.22
C ASP A 801 -28.87 -7.40 -30.90
N GLN A 802 -28.23 -6.23 -30.83
CA GLN A 802 -26.78 -6.14 -30.62
C GLN A 802 -26.34 -6.50 -29.19
N LEU A 803 -27.17 -6.23 -28.17
CA LEU A 803 -26.98 -6.74 -26.80
C LEU A 803 -26.97 -8.28 -26.79
N THR A 804 -27.88 -8.90 -27.55
CA THR A 804 -27.99 -10.35 -27.66
C THR A 804 -26.83 -10.96 -28.45
N VAL A 805 -26.39 -10.32 -29.54
CA VAL A 805 -25.17 -10.71 -30.28
C VAL A 805 -23.91 -10.64 -29.40
N VAL A 806 -23.81 -9.65 -28.51
CA VAL A 806 -22.67 -9.54 -27.57
C VAL A 806 -22.76 -10.56 -26.43
N GLU A 807 -23.95 -10.91 -25.97
CA GLU A 807 -24.15 -11.99 -24.99
C GLU A 807 -23.80 -13.37 -25.56
N ASP A 808 -24.34 -13.73 -26.73
CA ASP A 808 -24.01 -14.97 -27.42
C ASP A 808 -22.50 -15.08 -27.72
N TRP A 809 -21.87 -13.95 -28.05
CA TRP A 809 -20.41 -13.89 -28.22
C TRP A 809 -19.65 -14.08 -26.90
N LEU A 810 -20.06 -13.43 -25.79
CA LEU A 810 -19.41 -13.56 -24.47
C LEU A 810 -19.33 -15.01 -23.97
N TYR A 811 -20.35 -15.83 -24.29
CA TYR A 811 -20.41 -17.25 -23.94
C TYR A 811 -19.85 -18.19 -25.02
N SER A 812 -19.35 -17.66 -26.14
CA SER A 812 -18.62 -18.43 -27.17
C SER A 812 -17.14 -18.61 -26.82
N ASP A 813 -16.48 -19.61 -27.41
CA ASP A 813 -15.03 -19.83 -27.22
C ASP A 813 -14.18 -18.58 -27.58
N GLU A 814 -14.59 -17.80 -28.58
CA GLU A 814 -13.90 -16.57 -29.02
C GLU A 814 -14.07 -15.38 -28.07
N GLY A 815 -15.18 -15.36 -27.31
CA GLY A 815 -15.49 -14.33 -26.33
C GLY A 815 -15.14 -14.70 -24.89
N PHE A 816 -14.97 -15.98 -24.57
CA PHE A 816 -14.66 -16.42 -23.21
C PHE A 816 -13.21 -16.10 -22.79
N ASP A 817 -12.24 -16.32 -23.69
CA ASP A 817 -10.79 -16.09 -23.49
C ASP A 817 -10.28 -14.93 -24.39
N SER A 818 -11.08 -13.87 -24.49
CA SER A 818 -10.77 -12.70 -25.33
C SER A 818 -9.90 -11.66 -24.61
N THR A 819 -9.31 -10.74 -25.36
CA THR A 819 -8.41 -9.74 -24.78
C THR A 819 -9.16 -8.53 -24.22
N LYS A 820 -8.58 -7.86 -23.22
CA LYS A 820 -9.10 -6.62 -22.61
C LYS A 820 -9.52 -5.55 -23.63
N SER A 821 -8.78 -5.41 -24.73
CA SER A 821 -9.09 -4.43 -25.77
C SER A 821 -10.29 -4.82 -26.64
N VAL A 822 -10.54 -6.11 -26.85
CA VAL A 822 -11.75 -6.59 -27.55
C VAL A 822 -12.99 -6.38 -26.68
N TYR A 823 -12.93 -6.71 -25.38
CA TYR A 823 -14.02 -6.42 -24.44
C TYR A 823 -14.33 -4.92 -24.35
N GLN A 824 -13.29 -4.07 -24.25
CA GLN A 824 -13.47 -2.62 -24.27
C GLN A 824 -14.08 -2.14 -25.60
N GLY A 825 -13.63 -2.68 -26.74
CA GLY A 825 -14.19 -2.36 -28.05
C GLY A 825 -15.69 -2.70 -28.16
N LYS A 826 -16.11 -3.86 -27.65
CA LYS A 826 -17.54 -4.25 -27.59
C LYS A 826 -18.36 -3.38 -26.65
N LEU A 827 -17.79 -2.99 -25.52
CA LEU A 827 -18.43 -2.05 -24.60
C LEU A 827 -18.61 -0.66 -25.23
N ASP A 828 -17.61 -0.20 -26.00
CA ASP A 828 -17.66 1.07 -26.72
C ASP A 828 -18.54 1.02 -27.99
N GLU A 829 -18.75 -0.15 -28.58
CA GLU A 829 -19.79 -0.37 -29.62
C GLU A 829 -21.19 -0.21 -29.03
N LEU A 830 -21.50 -0.89 -27.91
CA LEU A 830 -22.81 -0.79 -27.26
C LEU A 830 -23.07 0.62 -26.68
N ARG A 831 -22.09 1.24 -26.03
CA ARG A 831 -22.23 2.61 -25.48
C ARG A 831 -22.52 3.65 -26.55
N LYS A 832 -22.06 3.49 -27.80
CA LYS A 832 -22.43 4.39 -28.92
C LYS A 832 -23.91 4.31 -29.29
N LEU A 833 -24.55 3.17 -29.07
CA LEU A 833 -25.98 2.96 -29.31
C LEU A 833 -26.84 3.43 -28.12
N SER A 834 -26.39 3.24 -26.88
CA SER A 834 -27.14 3.65 -25.69
C SER A 834 -27.03 5.15 -25.37
N SER A 835 -25.84 5.76 -25.52
CA SER A 835 -25.58 7.14 -25.07
C SER A 835 -26.57 8.19 -25.58
N PRO A 836 -27.06 8.16 -26.85
CA PRO A 836 -28.07 9.13 -27.31
C PRO A 836 -29.40 9.01 -26.58
N VAL A 837 -29.76 7.80 -26.13
CA VAL A 837 -31.00 7.49 -25.41
C VAL A 837 -30.86 7.87 -23.93
N GLU A 838 -29.74 7.51 -23.32
CA GLU A 838 -29.37 7.90 -21.94
C GLU A 838 -29.31 9.43 -21.81
N PHE A 839 -28.77 10.12 -22.81
CA PHE A 839 -28.76 11.59 -22.90
C PHE A 839 -30.17 12.19 -22.94
N ARG A 840 -31.11 11.63 -23.72
CA ARG A 840 -32.52 12.09 -23.74
C ARG A 840 -33.17 12.00 -22.36
N LEU A 841 -32.94 10.91 -21.62
CA LEU A 841 -33.45 10.72 -20.26
C LEU A 841 -32.82 11.71 -19.26
N SER A 842 -31.49 11.87 -19.28
CA SER A 842 -30.79 12.82 -18.39
C SER A 842 -31.27 14.25 -18.64
N GLU A 843 -31.34 14.65 -19.92
CA GLU A 843 -31.84 15.97 -20.33
C GLU A 843 -33.32 16.19 -19.97
N SER A 844 -34.18 15.18 -20.12
CA SER A 844 -35.58 15.28 -19.68
C SER A 844 -35.71 15.54 -18.18
N THR A 845 -34.82 14.94 -17.38
CA THR A 845 -34.80 15.08 -15.92
C THR A 845 -34.18 16.42 -15.49
N GLU A 846 -32.98 16.72 -15.97
CA GLU A 846 -32.21 17.89 -15.56
C GLU A 846 -32.77 19.21 -16.08
N ARG A 847 -33.38 19.23 -17.29
CA ARG A 847 -33.95 20.44 -17.88
C ARG A 847 -35.03 21.03 -16.98
N ALA A 848 -35.85 20.20 -16.34
CA ALA A 848 -36.87 20.68 -15.39
C ALA A 848 -36.22 21.43 -14.20
N THR A 849 -35.16 20.86 -13.60
CA THR A 849 -34.40 21.50 -12.52
C THR A 849 -33.75 22.80 -12.99
N ALA A 850 -33.04 22.77 -14.13
CA ALA A 850 -32.36 23.95 -14.67
C ALA A 850 -33.35 25.07 -15.07
N THR A 851 -34.52 24.72 -15.60
CA THR A 851 -35.61 25.67 -15.88
C THR A 851 -36.09 26.35 -14.60
N SER A 852 -36.31 25.60 -13.52
CA SER A 852 -36.71 26.15 -12.22
C SER A 852 -35.62 27.02 -11.59
N GLU A 853 -34.34 26.60 -11.65
CA GLU A 853 -33.19 27.41 -11.23
C GLU A 853 -33.14 28.75 -11.98
N LEU A 854 -33.37 28.75 -13.31
CA LEU A 854 -33.39 29.99 -14.09
C LEU A 854 -34.60 30.85 -13.75
N GLN A 855 -35.81 30.28 -13.68
CA GLN A 855 -37.04 31.01 -13.32
C GLN A 855 -36.89 31.73 -11.97
N SER A 856 -36.42 31.04 -10.94
CA SER A 856 -36.16 31.63 -9.62
C SER A 856 -35.18 32.82 -9.68
N VAL A 857 -34.08 32.68 -10.43
CA VAL A 857 -33.10 33.78 -10.64
C VAL A 857 -33.71 34.97 -11.38
N LEU A 858 -34.59 34.74 -12.35
CA LEU A 858 -35.28 35.79 -13.11
C LEU A 858 -36.33 36.51 -12.25
N GLU A 859 -37.09 35.79 -11.44
CA GLU A 859 -38.04 36.35 -10.48
C GLU A 859 -37.34 37.18 -9.40
N ASP A 860 -36.22 36.68 -8.84
CA ASP A 860 -35.38 37.41 -7.89
C ASP A 860 -34.90 38.74 -8.49
N TYR A 861 -34.37 38.74 -9.71
CA TYR A 861 -33.90 39.96 -10.36
C TYR A 861 -35.02 40.92 -10.76
N LYS A 862 -36.20 40.42 -11.13
CA LYS A 862 -37.40 41.25 -11.32
C LYS A 862 -37.88 41.87 -10.01
N ARG A 863 -37.91 41.11 -8.91
CA ARG A 863 -38.25 41.60 -7.57
C ARG A 863 -37.28 42.70 -7.12
N MET A 864 -35.97 42.45 -7.24
CA MET A 864 -34.94 43.45 -6.91
C MET A 864 -35.04 44.72 -7.78
N ALA A 865 -35.18 44.60 -9.11
CA ALA A 865 -35.28 45.75 -10.01
C ALA A 865 -36.50 46.64 -9.72
N ASN A 866 -37.61 46.04 -9.28
CA ASN A 866 -38.87 46.72 -9.00
C ASN A 866 -39.08 47.04 -7.50
N SER A 867 -38.21 46.59 -6.59
CA SER A 867 -38.38 46.78 -5.15
C SER A 867 -38.18 48.24 -4.73
N THR A 868 -39.09 48.71 -3.89
CA THR A 868 -39.06 50.02 -3.22
C THR A 868 -38.32 50.00 -1.87
N GLU A 869 -37.70 48.87 -1.50
CA GLU A 869 -36.94 48.76 -0.26
C GLU A 869 -35.73 49.71 -0.25
N GLU A 870 -35.47 50.31 0.92
CA GLU A 870 -34.33 51.19 1.15
C GLU A 870 -32.98 50.52 0.87
N LEU A 871 -32.92 49.18 0.90
CA LEU A 871 -31.74 48.38 0.52
C LEU A 871 -31.26 48.66 -0.92
N TYR A 872 -32.17 49.01 -1.84
CA TYR A 872 -31.89 49.20 -3.27
C TYR A 872 -32.07 50.65 -3.75
N ALA A 873 -32.23 51.61 -2.82
CA ALA A 873 -32.53 53.01 -3.15
C ALA A 873 -31.38 53.76 -3.86
N HIS A 874 -30.16 53.21 -3.85
CA HIS A 874 -28.96 53.77 -4.48
C HIS A 874 -28.68 53.24 -5.90
N TRP A 875 -29.52 52.36 -6.42
CA TRP A 875 -29.46 51.93 -7.83
C TRP A 875 -30.16 52.95 -8.73
N THR A 876 -29.53 53.32 -9.84
CA THR A 876 -30.13 54.27 -10.79
C THR A 876 -31.33 53.64 -11.52
N PRO A 877 -32.25 54.45 -12.09
CA PRO A 877 -33.31 53.94 -12.97
C PRO A 877 -32.75 53.10 -14.13
N GLU A 878 -31.59 53.50 -14.68
CA GLU A 878 -30.89 52.80 -15.77
C GLU A 878 -30.35 51.44 -15.34
N GLU A 879 -29.81 51.32 -14.12
CA GLU A 879 -29.36 50.04 -13.56
C GLU A 879 -30.55 49.10 -13.30
N ARG A 880 -31.65 49.63 -12.75
CA ARG A 880 -32.90 48.88 -12.58
C ARG A 880 -33.50 48.44 -13.92
N GLU A 881 -33.46 49.29 -14.93
CA GLU A 881 -33.89 48.94 -16.30
C GLU A 881 -33.01 47.85 -16.91
N LYS A 882 -31.68 47.97 -16.77
CA LYS A 882 -30.72 46.97 -17.27
C LYS A 882 -30.92 45.61 -16.61
N LEU A 883 -31.18 45.58 -15.30
CA LEU A 883 -31.48 44.35 -14.56
C LEU A 883 -32.83 43.74 -15.00
N ARG A 884 -33.88 44.56 -15.10
CA ARG A 884 -35.22 44.11 -15.53
C ARG A 884 -35.19 43.58 -16.97
N LYS A 885 -34.56 44.30 -17.89
CA LYS A 885 -34.40 43.88 -19.29
C LYS A 885 -33.61 42.58 -19.39
N ALA A 886 -32.49 42.43 -18.68
CA ALA A 886 -31.73 41.18 -18.68
C ALA A 886 -32.57 39.98 -18.19
N ALA A 887 -33.50 40.20 -17.25
CA ALA A 887 -34.43 39.17 -16.80
C ALA A 887 -35.54 38.89 -17.85
N THR A 888 -36.16 39.91 -18.44
CA THR A 888 -37.21 39.74 -19.45
C THR A 888 -36.68 39.12 -20.76
N ASP A 889 -35.51 39.56 -21.24
CA ASP A 889 -34.87 39.01 -22.46
C ASP A 889 -34.48 37.53 -22.27
N ALA A 890 -34.14 37.12 -21.05
CA ALA A 890 -33.81 35.72 -20.72
C ALA A 890 -35.05 34.86 -20.48
N GLU A 891 -36.13 35.41 -19.93
CA GLU A 891 -37.43 34.74 -19.82
C GLU A 891 -38.07 34.51 -21.20
N ALA A 892 -38.05 35.51 -22.08
CA ALA A 892 -38.54 35.39 -23.45
C ALA A 892 -37.79 34.30 -24.22
N TRP A 893 -36.46 34.26 -24.09
CA TRP A 893 -35.63 33.18 -24.64
C TRP A 893 -35.99 31.80 -24.04
N LEU A 894 -36.16 31.71 -22.72
CA LEU A 894 -36.51 30.45 -22.07
C LEU A 894 -37.87 29.93 -22.55
N PHE A 895 -38.86 30.82 -22.72
CA PHE A 895 -40.16 30.48 -23.28
C PHE A 895 -40.07 30.04 -24.75
N GLU A 896 -39.26 30.72 -25.57
CA GLU A 896 -39.04 30.35 -26.98
C GLU A 896 -38.40 28.96 -27.12
N GLU A 897 -37.34 28.68 -26.36
CA GLU A 897 -36.64 27.40 -26.43
C GLU A 897 -37.43 26.25 -25.78
N LEU A 898 -38.18 26.51 -24.70
CA LEU A 898 -39.13 25.51 -24.15
C LEU A 898 -40.26 25.21 -25.14
N SER A 899 -40.73 26.20 -25.90
CA SER A 899 -41.72 25.99 -26.95
C SER A 899 -41.14 25.13 -28.08
N LYS A 900 -39.92 25.41 -28.57
CA LYS A 900 -39.23 24.54 -29.54
C LYS A 900 -39.08 23.11 -29.03
N GLN A 901 -38.63 22.95 -27.78
CA GLN A 901 -38.43 21.64 -27.15
C GLN A 901 -39.75 20.88 -26.90
N GLY A 902 -40.85 21.58 -26.63
CA GLY A 902 -42.17 20.98 -26.40
C GLY A 902 -42.88 20.48 -27.66
N ASN A 903 -42.36 20.80 -28.85
CA ASN A 903 -42.85 20.28 -30.14
C ASN A 903 -42.14 18.99 -30.57
N LEU A 904 -41.15 18.51 -29.80
CA LEU A 904 -40.39 17.28 -30.06
C LEU A 904 -40.93 16.10 -29.25
N LYS A 905 -40.74 14.88 -29.76
CA LYS A 905 -41.02 13.65 -29.00
C LYS A 905 -39.90 13.40 -27.97
N PRO A 906 -40.16 12.63 -26.90
CA PRO A 906 -39.10 12.17 -26.00
C PRO A 906 -38.00 11.34 -26.68
N THR A 907 -38.29 10.74 -27.85
CA THR A 907 -37.34 10.00 -28.68
C THR A 907 -36.53 10.87 -29.65
N ASP A 908 -36.83 12.16 -29.77
CA ASP A 908 -36.10 13.07 -30.65
C ASP A 908 -34.94 13.73 -29.89
N THR A 909 -33.89 14.15 -30.59
CA THR A 909 -32.72 14.81 -29.95
C THR A 909 -33.12 16.15 -29.31
N PRO A 910 -32.80 16.40 -28.03
CA PRO A 910 -33.08 17.67 -27.38
C PRO A 910 -32.47 18.88 -28.09
N VAL A 911 -33.25 19.96 -28.21
CA VAL A 911 -32.80 21.27 -28.72
C VAL A 911 -32.47 22.24 -27.60
N LEU A 912 -33.10 22.09 -26.43
CA LEU A 912 -32.79 22.86 -25.22
C LEU A 912 -32.16 21.94 -24.18
N THR A 913 -30.87 22.13 -23.93
CA THR A 913 -30.09 21.35 -22.96
C THR A 913 -30.05 21.99 -21.57
N SER A 914 -29.90 21.16 -20.52
CA SER A 914 -29.69 21.62 -19.14
C SER A 914 -28.46 22.54 -19.07
N ALA A 915 -27.40 22.20 -19.81
CA ALA A 915 -26.19 22.99 -19.97
C ALA A 915 -26.44 24.37 -20.62
N ALA A 916 -27.28 24.45 -21.65
CA ALA A 916 -27.62 25.73 -22.28
C ALA A 916 -28.41 26.65 -21.33
N ILE A 917 -29.34 26.08 -20.54
CA ILE A 917 -30.07 26.83 -19.51
C ILE A 917 -29.11 27.31 -18.40
N ARG A 918 -28.22 26.44 -17.90
CA ARG A 918 -27.18 26.80 -16.91
C ARG A 918 -26.23 27.89 -17.44
N SER A 919 -25.86 27.84 -18.72
CA SER A 919 -25.10 28.90 -19.39
C SER A 919 -25.88 30.23 -19.44
N LYS A 920 -27.19 30.20 -19.69
CA LYS A 920 -28.06 31.39 -19.62
C LYS A 920 -28.10 31.98 -18.20
N ILE A 921 -28.20 31.15 -17.16
CA ILE A 921 -28.13 31.59 -15.75
C ILE A 921 -26.82 32.35 -15.49
N VAL A 922 -25.67 31.81 -15.95
CA VAL A 922 -24.37 32.50 -15.83
C VAL A 922 -24.36 33.83 -16.57
N GLY A 923 -24.89 33.89 -17.79
CA GLY A 923 -25.00 35.13 -18.57
C GLY A 923 -25.85 36.21 -17.89
N VAL A 924 -27.03 35.86 -17.37
CA VAL A 924 -27.89 36.80 -16.64
C VAL A 924 -27.21 37.26 -15.34
N ARG A 925 -26.62 36.33 -14.58
CA ARG A 925 -25.86 36.65 -13.36
C ARG A 925 -24.69 37.59 -13.65
N ALA A 926 -23.97 37.44 -14.78
CA ALA A 926 -22.88 38.33 -15.16
C ALA A 926 -23.35 39.77 -15.46
N VAL A 927 -24.55 39.95 -16.02
CA VAL A 927 -25.14 41.28 -16.25
C VAL A 927 -25.65 41.90 -14.94
N ALA A 928 -26.20 41.08 -14.04
CA ALA A 928 -26.76 41.51 -12.76
C ALA A 928 -25.70 41.81 -11.69
N LEU A 929 -24.61 41.03 -11.62
CA LEU A 929 -23.64 41.07 -10.52
C LEU A 929 -23.10 42.49 -10.22
N PRO A 930 -22.65 43.30 -11.20
CA PRO A 930 -22.13 44.64 -10.93
C PRO A 930 -23.15 45.62 -10.34
N ILE A 931 -24.45 45.34 -10.51
CA ILE A 931 -25.56 46.13 -9.98
C ILE A 931 -25.88 45.63 -8.57
N VAL A 932 -26.10 44.32 -8.40
CA VAL A 932 -26.53 43.77 -7.11
C VAL A 932 -25.45 43.79 -6.03
N THR A 933 -24.16 43.82 -6.40
CA THR A 933 -23.05 44.01 -5.44
C THR A 933 -22.62 45.47 -5.27
N LYS A 934 -23.33 46.44 -5.87
CA LYS A 934 -23.01 47.87 -5.74
C LYS A 934 -23.24 48.34 -4.30
N PRO A 935 -22.21 48.79 -3.56
CA PRO A 935 -22.38 49.22 -2.18
C PRO A 935 -23.18 50.53 -2.10
N LYS A 936 -23.90 50.74 -0.98
CA LYS A 936 -24.54 52.03 -0.69
C LYS A 936 -23.47 53.14 -0.59
N PRO A 937 -23.71 54.34 -1.16
CA PRO A 937 -22.82 55.48 -0.98
C PRO A 937 -22.79 55.87 0.50
N ALA A 938 -21.60 56.18 1.03
CA ALA A 938 -21.45 56.60 2.42
C ALA A 938 -22.19 57.93 2.69
N PRO A 939 -22.82 58.11 3.87
CA PRO A 939 -23.50 59.35 4.21
C PRO A 939 -22.51 60.52 4.25
N LYS A 940 -22.92 61.68 3.74
CA LYS A 940 -22.13 62.92 3.87
C LYS A 940 -22.11 63.34 5.34
N VAL A 941 -20.92 63.51 5.90
CA VAL A 941 -20.73 64.14 7.21
C VAL A 941 -20.83 65.65 7.02
N GLU A 942 -21.84 66.28 7.61
CA GLU A 942 -21.90 67.74 7.76
C GLU A 942 -20.97 68.17 8.91
N VAL A 943 -20.23 69.27 8.71
CA VAL A 943 -19.28 69.78 9.70
C VAL A 943 -19.96 70.89 10.51
N PRO A 944 -20.15 70.73 11.84
CA PRO A 944 -20.90 71.69 12.64
C PRO A 944 -20.06 72.92 13.00
N SER A 945 -20.66 74.12 12.87
CA SER A 945 -20.20 75.34 13.53
C SER A 945 -20.82 75.44 14.93
N ALA A 946 -19.99 75.53 15.96
CA ALA A 946 -20.39 75.58 17.37
C ALA A 946 -20.34 77.02 17.94
N PRO A 947 -20.66 77.25 19.24
CA PRO A 947 -21.61 76.59 20.15
C PRO A 947 -22.68 77.62 20.63
N GLU A 948 -23.62 77.37 21.55
CA GLU A 948 -23.52 77.33 23.04
C GLU A 948 -24.97 77.39 23.63
N PRO A 949 -25.26 77.15 24.94
CA PRO A 949 -25.38 75.80 25.51
C PRO A 949 -26.68 75.64 26.39
N LYS A 950 -26.70 74.62 27.27
CA LYS A 950 -27.63 74.42 28.42
C LYS A 950 -29.05 73.92 28.11
N ASP A 951 -29.74 73.19 28.99
CA ASP A 951 -29.41 72.44 30.23
C ASP A 951 -30.51 71.33 30.33
N GLY A 952 -30.37 70.30 31.20
CA GLY A 952 -31.54 69.51 31.64
C GLY A 952 -31.45 67.98 31.59
N GLU A 953 -31.58 67.36 32.76
CA GLU A 953 -31.38 65.95 33.11
C GLU A 953 -32.50 64.96 32.71
N SER A 954 -32.09 63.83 32.10
CA SER A 954 -32.34 62.45 32.58
C SER A 954 -33.73 61.77 32.59
N LYS A 955 -33.68 60.42 32.69
CA LYS A 955 -34.67 59.47 33.26
C LYS A 955 -35.97 59.22 32.46
N ALA A 956 -36.54 58.02 32.46
CA ALA A 956 -36.10 56.68 32.92
C ALA A 956 -36.72 55.60 31.98
N GLU A 957 -36.22 54.36 31.90
CA GLU A 957 -36.74 53.14 32.58
C GLU A 957 -38.26 52.86 32.34
N ASP A 958 -38.74 51.61 32.14
CA ASP A 958 -38.17 50.36 32.67
C ASP A 958 -38.69 49.07 31.97
N LYS A 959 -37.86 48.00 31.96
CA LYS A 959 -38.15 46.53 31.88
C LYS A 959 -39.15 46.00 30.81
N GLU A 960 -39.27 44.69 30.51
CA GLU A 960 -38.79 43.41 31.09
C GLU A 960 -38.53 42.45 29.88
N ALA A 961 -37.38 41.78 29.71
CA ALA A 961 -36.98 40.47 30.25
C ALA A 961 -38.00 39.31 29.98
N ASP A 962 -37.63 38.08 29.58
CA ASP A 962 -36.30 37.43 29.56
C ASP A 962 -36.25 36.18 28.62
N LYS A 963 -35.03 35.67 28.38
CA LYS A 963 -34.63 34.26 28.06
C LYS A 963 -35.00 33.52 26.74
N MET A 964 -33.91 33.16 26.05
CA MET A 964 -33.45 31.78 25.70
C MET A 964 -33.64 31.15 24.30
N ASP A 965 -32.49 30.64 23.84
CA ASP A 965 -32.18 29.39 23.14
C ASP A 965 -32.64 29.13 21.69
N LEU A 966 -31.65 29.27 20.79
CA LEU A 966 -31.10 28.22 19.89
C LEU A 966 -32.06 27.30 19.12
N ASP A 967 -32.05 27.43 17.79
CA ASP A 967 -31.24 26.56 16.91
C ASP A 967 -30.71 27.38 15.69
#